data_AF-A0A939VE27-F1
#
_entry.id   AF-A0A939VE27-F1
#
_cell.length_a   1.000
_cell.length_b   1.000
_cell.length_c   1.000
_cell.angle_alpha   90.00
_cell.angle_beta   90.00
_cell.angle_gamma   90.00
#
_symmetry.space_group_name_H-M   'P 1'
#
loop_
_entity.id
_entity.type
_entity.pdbx_description
1 polymer ?
#
loop_
_entity_poly.entity_id
_entity_poly.type
_entity_poly.pdbx_seq_one_letter_code
_entity_poly.pdbx_strand_id
1 'polypeptide(L)'
;EAGTEDVLFYEDFETNLDNWTVYTLGEASDYGGWFLTDPTGSLNATAHSGSGVASAWSWIGNPYNADNWLVTPQVELGAVLKFWDFTNSGYPDKYEVKLSLTGNAVEDFTIVLRPMGIATKGEWGEVSIDLSEYKGQKGYIAIHHQCYDMNYLLIDDFGIYSGGADWTTASTTEESFEITGLKPETTYELQVQGVCGASVSDWTSTNTFTTLEECPVPFDVKVELSGNTASVTWKGYSESYNVRYRIPPTKETLFFEGFEDGIPATWTNIDNDGDGNNWYVTLNSAADRGFDSYHAASASYDNATYSALKPDNWLISPQLDLQGTLSVWLCGQDPSYAEEHFAVLLSTTGTAVEDFTEVLVPETVATGVLTEYTADLGRFEGQKGYIAIRHFNCTDMFVLNVDNFTLLGDEVGGTEWTTITTDETSVKLTDLDLATTYELQVQGVCDKVPTEWSDAITFTTTVDLVMLDDDYDQPAGSKNTDVLAANVGMNANVTFQDRVFYKDGEWNSLCLPFSLTAEQIANSPLAGATIKELWGAGVEGKHVNFEFRTTDEISSDWMYIFKWEEQGDNITNPKFEEVVIETDDAPWIYTNDYSFFCLGNYSTVIADPEVTGYYTYYLGAGNKLRYSTDQVKLHPFRLYFIFFANEVDPEELEYSFNFDDEHFDGIVEVDGVLKNNQVKGIYNLQGVKVNNAKQKGIYIMNGRKVVVK
;
A
#
# COMPACT_ATOMS: atom_id res chain seq x y z
N GLU A 1 -42.06 3.91 -5.49
CA GLU A 1 -41.15 5.02 -5.13
C GLU A 1 -41.98 6.28 -5.20
N ALA A 2 -41.77 7.25 -4.30
CA ALA A 2 -42.40 8.56 -4.49
C ALA A 2 -41.89 9.08 -5.85
N GLY A 3 -42.74 9.03 -6.87
CA GLY A 3 -42.31 9.29 -8.24
C GLY A 3 -41.80 10.72 -8.33
N THR A 4 -40.50 10.89 -8.55
CA THR A 4 -39.98 12.18 -8.99
C THR A 4 -40.54 12.41 -10.39
N GLU A 5 -41.46 13.37 -10.49
CA GLU A 5 -41.91 13.91 -11.76
C GLU A 5 -40.68 14.44 -12.52
N ASP A 6 -40.25 13.78 -13.60
CA ASP A 6 -39.18 14.34 -14.43
C ASP A 6 -39.68 15.62 -15.10
N VAL A 7 -38.94 16.72 -14.93
CA VAL A 7 -39.23 18.01 -15.55
C VAL A 7 -38.84 17.95 -17.03
N LEU A 8 -39.84 17.89 -17.91
CA LEU A 8 -39.65 17.84 -19.37
C LEU A 8 -39.44 19.23 -19.97
N PHE A 9 -40.06 20.25 -19.38
CA PHE A 9 -39.91 21.65 -19.73
C PHE A 9 -40.20 22.51 -18.51
N TYR A 10 -39.46 23.61 -18.33
CA TYR A 10 -39.71 24.58 -17.27
C TYR A 10 -39.26 25.97 -17.67
N GLU A 11 -40.05 26.97 -17.30
CA GLU A 11 -39.79 28.39 -17.47
C GLU A 11 -40.24 29.14 -16.21
N ASP A 12 -39.30 29.83 -15.57
CA ASP A 12 -39.52 30.69 -14.40
C ASP A 12 -39.60 32.18 -14.76
N PHE A 13 -39.40 32.54 -16.04
CA PHE A 13 -39.49 33.91 -16.53
C PHE A 13 -38.49 34.90 -15.88
N GLU A 14 -37.35 34.44 -15.36
CA GLU A 14 -36.37 35.34 -14.72
C GLU A 14 -35.41 36.03 -15.71
N THR A 15 -35.37 35.58 -16.97
CA THR A 15 -34.35 36.03 -17.94
C THR A 15 -34.94 36.86 -19.08
N ASN A 16 -35.71 36.23 -19.99
CA ASN A 16 -36.42 36.88 -21.09
C ASN A 16 -37.43 35.93 -21.74
N LEU A 17 -38.13 36.41 -22.78
CA LEU A 17 -39.05 35.60 -23.60
C LEU A 17 -38.45 35.19 -24.96
N ASP A 18 -37.12 35.19 -25.13
CA ASP A 18 -36.47 35.05 -26.45
C ASP A 18 -36.75 33.70 -27.13
N ASN A 19 -37.06 32.65 -26.35
CA ASN A 19 -37.42 31.33 -26.85
C ASN A 19 -38.93 31.11 -27.00
N TRP A 20 -39.74 32.10 -26.64
CA TRP A 20 -41.19 32.08 -26.77
C TRP A 20 -41.62 32.91 -27.98
N THR A 21 -42.68 32.48 -28.66
CA THR A 21 -43.25 33.24 -29.77
C THR A 21 -44.45 34.05 -29.27
N VAL A 22 -44.45 35.36 -29.52
CA VAL A 22 -45.55 36.26 -29.13
C VAL A 22 -46.30 36.72 -30.38
N TYR A 23 -47.62 36.55 -30.39
CA TYR A 23 -48.51 37.15 -31.41
C TYR A 23 -49.44 38.18 -30.77
N THR A 24 -49.53 39.35 -31.41
CA THR A 24 -50.39 40.47 -31.00
C THR A 24 -51.37 40.75 -32.13
N LEU A 25 -52.58 40.18 -32.03
CA LEU A 25 -53.62 40.27 -33.06
C LEU A 25 -54.69 41.32 -32.74
N GLY A 26 -54.76 41.75 -31.48
CA GLY A 26 -55.66 42.78 -30.98
C GLY A 26 -55.14 44.21 -31.17
N GLU A 27 -55.81 45.17 -30.54
CA GLU A 27 -55.31 46.55 -30.47
C GLU A 27 -54.04 46.57 -29.62
N ALA A 28 -52.92 47.03 -30.19
CA ALA A 28 -51.65 47.07 -29.49
C ALA A 28 -51.62 48.21 -28.46
N SER A 29 -51.21 47.90 -27.23
CA SER A 29 -50.73 48.89 -26.26
C SER A 29 -49.30 49.32 -26.56
N ASP A 30 -48.81 50.35 -25.87
CA ASP A 30 -47.41 50.79 -25.91
C ASP A 30 -46.40 49.67 -25.55
N TYR A 31 -46.86 48.56 -24.96
CA TYR A 31 -46.05 47.39 -24.56
C TYR A 31 -46.17 46.16 -25.48
N GLY A 32 -47.06 46.19 -26.48
CA GLY A 32 -47.00 45.28 -27.64
C GLY A 32 -47.15 43.77 -27.37
N GLY A 33 -48.20 43.33 -26.65
CA GLY A 33 -48.53 41.90 -26.48
C GLY A 33 -48.10 41.34 -25.12
N TRP A 34 -47.60 40.09 -25.10
CA TRP A 34 -46.98 39.49 -23.92
C TRP A 34 -45.56 40.02 -23.71
N PHE A 35 -45.22 40.37 -22.49
CA PHE A 35 -43.89 40.87 -22.13
C PHE A 35 -43.50 40.43 -20.71
N LEU A 36 -42.20 40.46 -20.42
CA LEU A 36 -41.68 40.17 -19.09
C LEU A 36 -41.77 41.41 -18.18
N THR A 37 -42.21 41.23 -16.93
CA THR A 37 -42.24 42.32 -15.95
C THR A 37 -41.93 41.84 -14.54
N ASP A 38 -41.39 42.73 -13.71
CA ASP A 38 -41.42 42.55 -12.25
C ASP A 38 -42.70 43.21 -11.72
N PRO A 39 -43.67 42.43 -11.22
CA PRO A 39 -44.93 42.97 -10.73
C PRO A 39 -44.74 43.76 -9.42
N THR A 40 -43.61 43.59 -8.73
CA THR A 40 -43.33 44.20 -7.43
C THR A 40 -43.23 45.72 -7.54
N GLY A 41 -44.16 46.42 -6.87
CA GLY A 41 -44.17 47.88 -6.82
C GLY A 41 -44.75 48.58 -8.05
N SER A 42 -44.99 47.86 -9.15
CA SER A 42 -45.66 48.34 -10.36
C SER A 42 -47.14 47.90 -10.40
N LEU A 43 -47.43 46.72 -9.84
CA LEU A 43 -48.75 46.10 -9.72
C LEU A 43 -49.06 45.77 -8.25
N ASN A 44 -50.34 45.48 -7.94
CA ASN A 44 -50.74 44.93 -6.64
C ASN A 44 -50.47 43.41 -6.57
N ALA A 45 -49.28 42.98 -6.97
CA ALA A 45 -48.85 41.59 -7.02
C ALA A 45 -47.32 41.50 -6.77
N THR A 46 -46.86 40.33 -6.37
CA THR A 46 -45.45 39.91 -6.42
C THR A 46 -45.35 38.69 -7.33
N ALA A 47 -44.18 38.39 -7.89
CA ALA A 47 -43.97 37.15 -8.63
C ALA A 47 -44.27 35.92 -7.75
N HIS A 48 -44.65 34.79 -8.35
CA HIS A 48 -44.95 33.56 -7.60
C HIS A 48 -43.64 32.95 -7.08
N SER A 49 -42.63 32.87 -7.95
CA SER A 49 -41.25 32.65 -7.58
C SER A 49 -40.37 33.75 -8.18
N GLY A 50 -39.12 33.88 -7.72
CA GLY A 50 -38.19 34.86 -8.27
C GLY A 50 -38.70 36.31 -8.26
N SER A 51 -38.55 37.00 -9.41
CA SER A 51 -38.85 38.40 -9.63
C SER A 51 -39.54 38.71 -10.96
N GLY A 52 -39.48 37.82 -11.94
CA GLY A 52 -40.05 38.00 -13.27
C GLY A 52 -41.37 37.25 -13.46
N VAL A 53 -42.28 37.80 -14.27
CA VAL A 53 -43.49 37.10 -14.74
C VAL A 53 -43.77 37.43 -16.20
N ALA A 54 -44.39 36.51 -16.93
CA ALA A 54 -44.97 36.82 -18.23
C ALA A 54 -46.30 37.56 -18.04
N SER A 55 -46.47 38.70 -18.72
CA SER A 55 -47.59 39.62 -18.51
C SER A 55 -48.28 40.04 -19.81
N ALA A 56 -49.61 40.05 -19.82
CA ALA A 56 -50.44 40.58 -20.90
C ALA A 56 -51.60 41.42 -20.35
N TRP A 57 -51.83 42.60 -20.92
CA TRP A 57 -52.73 43.60 -20.35
C TRP A 57 -53.91 43.86 -21.28
N SER A 58 -55.05 44.27 -20.73
CA SER A 58 -56.24 44.74 -21.47
C SER A 58 -56.65 46.17 -21.10
N TRP A 59 -55.97 46.77 -20.12
CA TRP A 59 -56.10 48.17 -19.74
C TRP A 59 -54.74 48.76 -19.37
N ILE A 60 -54.40 49.91 -19.94
CA ILE A 60 -53.23 50.71 -19.50
C ILE A 60 -53.48 52.19 -19.74
N GLY A 61 -54.01 52.88 -18.73
CA GLY A 61 -54.44 54.27 -18.86
C GLY A 61 -55.68 54.48 -19.75
N ASN A 62 -55.92 53.60 -20.73
CA ASN A 62 -57.13 53.46 -21.53
C ASN A 62 -57.41 51.95 -21.77
N PRO A 63 -58.69 51.55 -21.97
CA PRO A 63 -59.03 50.19 -22.38
C PRO A 63 -58.67 49.91 -23.84
N TYR A 64 -58.36 48.66 -24.14
CA TYR A 64 -58.16 48.17 -25.51
C TYR A 64 -58.57 46.70 -25.62
N ASN A 65 -58.80 46.25 -26.85
CA ASN A 65 -59.17 44.86 -27.11
C ASN A 65 -57.90 44.00 -27.27
N ALA A 66 -57.52 43.33 -26.19
CA ALA A 66 -56.38 42.42 -26.16
C ALA A 66 -56.73 41.09 -26.85
N ASP A 67 -55.83 40.64 -27.73
CA ASP A 67 -55.83 39.31 -28.36
C ASP A 67 -54.35 38.94 -28.56
N ASN A 68 -53.78 38.37 -27.50
CA ASN A 68 -52.36 38.18 -27.31
C ASN A 68 -52.05 36.72 -27.03
N TRP A 69 -51.13 36.14 -27.80
CA TRP A 69 -50.73 34.73 -27.68
C TRP A 69 -49.29 34.65 -27.20
N LEU A 70 -49.05 33.88 -26.14
CA LEU A 70 -47.73 33.46 -25.68
C LEU A 70 -47.57 31.98 -25.99
N VAL A 71 -46.68 31.66 -26.92
CA VAL A 71 -46.49 30.32 -27.46
C VAL A 71 -45.13 29.76 -27.04
N THR A 72 -45.12 28.57 -26.43
CA THR A 72 -43.88 27.87 -26.05
C THR A 72 -42.96 27.64 -27.26
N PRO A 73 -41.66 27.38 -27.08
CA PRO A 73 -40.91 26.62 -28.07
C PRO A 73 -41.54 25.24 -28.30
N GLN A 74 -41.00 24.44 -29.24
CA GLN A 74 -41.46 23.06 -29.37
C GLN A 74 -41.02 22.28 -28.14
N VAL A 75 -41.97 21.76 -27.37
CA VAL A 75 -41.74 21.06 -26.10
C VAL A 75 -42.12 19.59 -26.22
N GLU A 76 -41.47 18.75 -25.41
CA GLU A 76 -41.94 17.39 -25.18
C GLU A 76 -43.14 17.43 -24.24
N LEU A 77 -44.23 16.78 -24.63
CA LEU A 77 -45.47 16.74 -23.87
C LEU A 77 -45.40 15.63 -22.81
N GLY A 78 -45.78 15.99 -21.59
CA GLY A 78 -45.72 15.13 -20.40
C GLY A 78 -47.07 14.57 -19.97
N ALA A 79 -47.14 14.11 -18.72
CA ALA A 79 -48.40 13.72 -18.11
C ALA A 79 -49.20 14.92 -17.59
N VAL A 80 -48.52 15.99 -17.15
CA VAL A 80 -49.18 17.16 -16.59
C VAL A 80 -48.46 18.44 -16.98
N LEU A 81 -49.23 19.47 -17.34
CA LEU A 81 -48.80 20.86 -17.41
C LEU A 81 -49.21 21.56 -16.11
N LYS A 82 -48.27 22.21 -15.44
CA LYS A 82 -48.51 23.06 -14.27
C LYS A 82 -47.98 24.47 -14.54
N PHE A 83 -48.71 25.49 -14.10
CA PHE A 83 -48.25 26.88 -14.06
C PHE A 83 -49.10 27.66 -13.08
N TRP A 84 -48.67 28.86 -12.70
CA TRP A 84 -49.41 29.75 -11.82
C TRP A 84 -50.01 30.90 -12.61
N ASP A 85 -51.28 31.24 -12.34
CA ASP A 85 -51.94 32.40 -12.92
C ASP A 85 -52.35 33.43 -11.86
N PHE A 86 -52.36 34.71 -12.25
CA PHE A 86 -52.83 35.82 -11.42
C PHE A 86 -53.49 36.89 -12.29
N THR A 87 -54.58 37.48 -11.80
CA THR A 87 -55.18 38.70 -12.36
C THR A 87 -55.70 39.64 -11.27
N ASN A 88 -55.97 40.89 -11.64
CA ASN A 88 -56.56 41.86 -10.74
C ASN A 88 -57.94 41.39 -10.21
N SER A 89 -58.12 41.41 -8.89
CA SER A 89 -59.35 40.89 -8.27
C SER A 89 -60.61 41.68 -8.64
N GLY A 90 -60.49 42.99 -8.87
CA GLY A 90 -61.60 43.87 -9.25
C GLY A 90 -61.90 43.88 -10.75
N TYR A 91 -60.90 43.57 -11.57
CA TYR A 91 -60.96 43.65 -13.04
C TYR A 91 -60.23 42.45 -13.65
N PRO A 92 -60.83 41.25 -13.59
CA PRO A 92 -60.11 40.03 -13.84
C PRO A 92 -60.10 39.66 -15.32
N ASP A 93 -58.91 39.48 -15.87
CA ASP A 93 -58.66 39.09 -17.25
C ASP A 93 -58.97 37.61 -17.48
N LYS A 94 -59.15 37.28 -18.76
CA LYS A 94 -59.49 35.94 -19.21
C LYS A 94 -58.45 35.41 -20.18
N TYR A 95 -58.26 34.10 -20.14
CA TYR A 95 -57.43 33.40 -21.10
C TYR A 95 -57.92 31.96 -21.30
N GLU A 96 -57.44 31.36 -22.38
CA GLU A 96 -57.54 29.93 -22.66
C GLU A 96 -56.14 29.33 -22.88
N VAL A 97 -56.03 28.01 -22.73
CA VAL A 97 -54.81 27.26 -23.04
C VAL A 97 -55.07 26.37 -24.23
N LYS A 98 -54.22 26.46 -25.25
CA LYS A 98 -54.35 25.67 -26.47
C LYS A 98 -53.09 24.88 -26.78
N LEU A 99 -53.26 23.82 -27.55
CA LEU A 99 -52.19 22.94 -28.02
C LEU A 99 -52.20 22.86 -29.55
N SER A 100 -51.01 22.85 -30.13
CA SER A 100 -50.74 22.50 -31.52
C SER A 100 -49.73 21.37 -31.57
N LEU A 101 -49.99 20.37 -32.42
CA LEU A 101 -49.07 19.26 -32.70
C LEU A 101 -48.33 19.44 -34.04
N THR A 102 -48.62 20.51 -34.78
CA THR A 102 -48.15 20.68 -36.18
C THR A 102 -47.19 21.85 -36.36
N GLY A 103 -47.49 23.00 -35.76
CA GLY A 103 -46.72 24.23 -35.94
C GLY A 103 -47.07 25.29 -34.89
N ASN A 104 -46.37 26.42 -34.91
CA ASN A 104 -46.55 27.50 -33.94
C ASN A 104 -47.34 28.70 -34.49
N ALA A 105 -47.94 28.61 -35.68
CA ALA A 105 -48.81 29.67 -36.18
C ALA A 105 -50.16 29.64 -35.45
N VAL A 106 -50.82 30.79 -35.28
CA VAL A 106 -52.07 30.91 -34.50
C VAL A 106 -53.16 29.97 -35.02
N GLU A 107 -53.23 29.75 -36.32
CA GLU A 107 -54.16 28.82 -36.98
C GLU A 107 -53.90 27.33 -36.67
N ASP A 108 -52.70 26.95 -36.20
CA ASP A 108 -52.35 25.57 -35.88
C ASP A 108 -52.92 25.12 -34.52
N PHE A 109 -53.24 26.07 -33.62
CA PHE A 109 -53.76 25.82 -32.28
C PHE A 109 -55.25 25.42 -32.30
N THR A 110 -55.50 24.17 -32.66
CA THR A 110 -56.84 23.60 -32.81
C THR A 110 -57.34 22.82 -31.59
N ILE A 111 -56.45 22.41 -30.69
CA ILE A 111 -56.79 21.65 -29.47
C ILE A 111 -56.94 22.61 -28.30
N VAL A 112 -58.08 22.57 -27.60
CA VAL A 112 -58.33 23.37 -26.40
C VAL A 112 -58.03 22.54 -25.17
N LEU A 113 -56.94 22.87 -24.48
CA LEU A 113 -56.54 22.23 -23.22
C LEU A 113 -57.31 22.80 -22.03
N ARG A 114 -57.54 24.11 -22.04
CA ARG A 114 -58.39 24.82 -21.08
C ARG A 114 -59.22 25.85 -21.83
N PRO A 115 -60.56 25.84 -21.72
CA PRO A 115 -61.41 26.83 -22.39
C PRO A 115 -61.26 28.21 -21.75
N MET A 116 -61.63 29.25 -22.51
CA MET A 116 -61.59 30.64 -22.07
C MET A 116 -62.28 30.84 -20.71
N GLY A 117 -61.50 31.25 -19.71
CA GLY A 117 -61.93 31.38 -18.33
C GLY A 117 -61.25 32.55 -17.64
N ILE A 118 -61.78 32.92 -16.47
CA ILE A 118 -61.19 33.97 -15.64
C ILE A 118 -59.95 33.40 -14.94
N ALA A 119 -58.84 34.15 -14.93
CA ALA A 119 -57.64 33.80 -14.15
C ALA A 119 -57.86 33.98 -12.63
N THR A 120 -56.96 33.45 -11.81
CA THR A 120 -57.08 33.53 -10.34
C THR A 120 -56.98 34.97 -9.85
N LYS A 121 -57.91 35.36 -8.97
CA LYS A 121 -58.20 36.76 -8.65
C LYS A 121 -57.46 37.23 -7.42
N GLY A 122 -56.48 38.12 -7.58
CA GLY A 122 -55.81 38.80 -6.47
C GLY A 122 -54.91 37.92 -5.62
N GLU A 123 -54.68 36.68 -6.04
CA GLU A 123 -53.73 35.72 -5.49
C GLU A 123 -53.28 34.77 -6.61
N TRP A 124 -52.14 34.12 -6.42
CA TRP A 124 -51.64 33.12 -7.36
C TRP A 124 -52.44 31.82 -7.20
N GLY A 125 -52.94 31.29 -8.32
CA GLY A 125 -53.60 29.99 -8.36
C GLY A 125 -52.86 29.02 -9.27
N GLU A 126 -52.62 27.82 -8.78
CA GLU A 126 -52.02 26.76 -9.58
C GLU A 126 -53.04 26.25 -10.60
N VAL A 127 -52.57 26.12 -11.83
CA VAL A 127 -53.31 25.56 -12.95
C VAL A 127 -52.65 24.24 -13.30
N SER A 128 -53.42 23.15 -13.17
CA SER A 128 -52.99 21.81 -13.53
C SER A 128 -53.85 21.27 -14.68
N ILE A 129 -53.21 20.89 -15.77
CA ILE A 129 -53.84 20.37 -16.98
C ILE A 129 -53.25 19.00 -17.29
N ASP A 130 -54.12 18.00 -17.40
CA ASP A 130 -53.75 16.65 -17.82
C ASP A 130 -53.31 16.64 -19.30
N LEU A 131 -52.08 16.20 -19.53
CA LEU A 131 -51.48 16.02 -20.85
C LEU A 131 -51.21 14.55 -21.18
N SER A 132 -51.66 13.61 -20.33
CA SER A 132 -51.35 12.18 -20.45
C SER A 132 -51.69 11.57 -21.81
N GLU A 133 -52.74 12.06 -22.48
CA GLU A 133 -53.10 11.66 -23.85
C GLU A 133 -51.99 11.95 -24.88
N TYR A 134 -51.16 12.96 -24.62
CA TYR A 134 -50.09 13.43 -25.50
C TYR A 134 -48.69 13.03 -25.02
N LYS A 135 -48.58 12.21 -23.97
CA LYS A 135 -47.30 11.81 -23.37
C LYS A 135 -46.32 11.28 -24.43
N GLY A 136 -45.11 11.85 -24.45
CA GLY A 136 -44.03 11.48 -25.37
C GLY A 136 -44.16 12.02 -26.79
N GLN A 137 -45.20 12.82 -27.07
CA GLN A 137 -45.31 13.59 -28.32
C GLN A 137 -44.60 14.94 -28.18
N LYS A 138 -44.34 15.62 -29.30
CA LYS A 138 -43.84 17.00 -29.32
C LYS A 138 -44.91 17.95 -29.83
N GLY A 139 -45.02 19.11 -29.22
CA GLY A 139 -46.02 20.12 -29.58
C GLY A 139 -45.68 21.51 -29.09
N TYR A 140 -46.61 22.43 -29.28
CA TYR A 140 -46.54 23.82 -28.83
C TYR A 140 -47.76 24.11 -27.97
N ILE A 141 -47.58 24.73 -26.81
CA ILE A 141 -48.67 25.16 -25.93
C ILE A 141 -48.76 26.69 -25.99
N ALA A 142 -49.98 27.21 -26.05
CA ALA A 142 -50.24 28.64 -26.09
C ALA A 142 -51.12 29.08 -24.92
N ILE A 143 -50.71 30.16 -24.24
CA ILE A 143 -51.61 30.97 -23.40
C ILE A 143 -52.19 32.07 -24.28
N HIS A 144 -53.49 31.99 -24.55
CA HIS A 144 -54.20 32.97 -25.36
C HIS A 144 -55.03 33.88 -24.46
N HIS A 145 -54.54 35.11 -24.29
CA HIS A 145 -55.19 36.18 -23.54
C HIS A 145 -56.12 36.97 -24.46
N GLN A 146 -57.41 36.99 -24.13
CA GLN A 146 -58.41 37.74 -24.89
C GLN A 146 -59.36 38.47 -23.95
N CYS A 147 -59.21 39.79 -23.87
CA CYS A 147 -59.99 40.61 -22.93
C CYS A 147 -60.13 42.06 -23.38
N TYR A 148 -61.17 42.73 -22.89
CA TYR A 148 -61.42 44.16 -23.11
C TYR A 148 -61.76 44.83 -21.78
N ASP A 149 -61.06 45.92 -21.46
CA ASP A 149 -61.34 46.80 -20.31
C ASP A 149 -61.40 46.07 -18.95
N MET A 150 -60.44 45.16 -18.73
CA MET A 150 -60.21 44.55 -17.42
C MET A 150 -58.94 45.16 -16.81
N ASN A 151 -57.83 44.43 -16.72
CA ASN A 151 -56.55 44.96 -16.29
C ASN A 151 -55.35 44.20 -16.88
N TYR A 152 -54.96 43.10 -16.25
CA TYR A 152 -53.78 42.31 -16.61
C TYR A 152 -53.93 40.83 -16.24
N LEU A 153 -53.19 39.99 -16.96
CA LEU A 153 -52.93 38.59 -16.69
C LEU A 153 -51.43 38.40 -16.47
N LEU A 154 -51.07 37.68 -15.40
CA LEU A 154 -49.72 37.25 -15.10
C LEU A 154 -49.65 35.71 -15.13
N ILE A 155 -48.57 35.17 -15.68
CA ILE A 155 -48.24 33.74 -15.72
C ILE A 155 -46.84 33.56 -15.18
N ASP A 156 -46.65 32.54 -14.34
CA ASP A 156 -45.38 32.24 -13.70
C ASP A 156 -45.19 30.72 -13.50
N ASP A 157 -43.93 30.29 -13.31
CA ASP A 157 -43.49 28.90 -13.07
C ASP A 157 -44.17 27.87 -13.99
N PHE A 158 -44.00 28.03 -15.30
CA PHE A 158 -44.63 27.18 -16.31
C PHE A 158 -43.80 25.91 -16.54
N GLY A 159 -44.36 24.74 -16.20
CA GLY A 159 -43.68 23.45 -16.29
C GLY A 159 -44.51 22.31 -16.90
N ILE A 160 -43.83 21.41 -17.61
CA ILE A 160 -44.40 20.14 -18.12
C ILE A 160 -43.63 18.99 -17.49
N TYR A 161 -44.37 18.01 -16.95
CA TYR A 161 -43.80 16.94 -16.14
C TYR A 161 -44.18 15.56 -16.67
N SER A 162 -43.23 14.64 -16.68
CA SER A 162 -43.48 13.22 -16.93
C SER A 162 -44.04 12.59 -15.64
N GLY A 163 -45.25 12.03 -15.68
CA GLY A 163 -45.99 11.67 -14.45
C GLY A 163 -45.26 10.70 -13.52
N GLY A 164 -45.51 10.81 -12.22
CA GLY A 164 -44.93 9.96 -11.17
C GLY A 164 -45.25 8.46 -11.31
N ALA A 165 -44.43 7.63 -10.66
CA ALA A 165 -44.48 6.16 -10.73
C ALA A 165 -45.82 5.56 -10.30
N ASP A 166 -46.21 4.44 -10.94
CA ASP A 166 -47.42 3.68 -10.60
C ASP A 166 -47.39 3.15 -9.15
N TRP A 167 -48.55 3.16 -8.47
CA TRP A 167 -48.71 2.57 -7.13
C TRP A 167 -48.57 1.05 -7.16
N THR A 168 -47.64 0.50 -6.39
CA THR A 168 -47.57 -0.95 -6.13
C THR A 168 -48.52 -1.33 -5.01
N THR A 169 -49.55 -2.14 -5.29
CA THR A 169 -50.53 -2.58 -4.28
C THR A 169 -50.26 -3.99 -3.76
N ALA A 170 -50.38 -4.18 -2.46
CA ALA A 170 -50.40 -5.49 -1.80
C ALA A 170 -51.56 -5.57 -0.80
N SER A 171 -51.97 -6.79 -0.43
CA SER A 171 -53.08 -7.04 0.51
C SER A 171 -52.66 -7.99 1.62
N THR A 172 -53.13 -7.73 2.84
CA THR A 172 -52.94 -8.59 4.03
C THR A 172 -54.25 -8.71 4.81
N THR A 173 -54.37 -9.77 5.62
CA THR A 173 -55.45 -9.94 6.61
C THR A 173 -55.03 -9.57 8.04
N GLU A 174 -53.74 -9.33 8.26
CA GLU A 174 -53.20 -8.93 9.55
C GLU A 174 -53.26 -7.39 9.73
N GLU A 175 -53.14 -6.91 10.97
CA GLU A 175 -53.07 -5.48 11.28
C GLU A 175 -51.69 -4.85 10.98
N SER A 176 -50.80 -5.60 10.32
CA SER A 176 -49.48 -5.16 9.87
C SER A 176 -49.10 -5.79 8.53
N PHE A 177 -48.20 -5.14 7.80
CA PHE A 177 -47.65 -5.62 6.53
C PHE A 177 -46.17 -5.24 6.42
N GLU A 178 -45.32 -6.20 6.05
CA GLU A 178 -43.90 -5.98 5.81
C GLU A 178 -43.68 -5.70 4.32
N ILE A 179 -43.11 -4.53 4.01
CA ILE A 179 -42.73 -4.14 2.66
C ILE A 179 -41.24 -4.47 2.49
N THR A 180 -40.92 -5.37 1.57
CA THR A 180 -39.54 -5.81 1.29
C THR A 180 -39.06 -5.29 -0.07
N GLY A 181 -37.75 -5.30 -0.30
CA GLY A 181 -37.15 -4.90 -1.58
C GLY A 181 -37.14 -3.39 -1.83
N LEU A 182 -37.16 -2.58 -0.77
CA LEU A 182 -36.99 -1.13 -0.86
C LEU A 182 -35.52 -0.79 -1.10
N LYS A 183 -35.26 0.26 -1.88
CA LYS A 183 -33.91 0.80 -2.11
C LYS A 183 -33.49 1.62 -0.88
N PRO A 184 -32.21 1.59 -0.48
CA PRO A 184 -31.69 2.45 0.59
C PRO A 184 -31.81 3.93 0.22
N GLU A 185 -31.78 4.81 1.22
CA GLU A 185 -31.90 6.28 1.09
C GLU A 185 -33.09 6.79 0.26
N THR A 186 -34.10 5.96 0.03
CA THR A 186 -35.20 6.26 -0.89
C THR A 186 -36.47 6.61 -0.11
N THR A 187 -37.13 7.68 -0.53
CA THR A 187 -38.41 8.10 0.06
C THR A 187 -39.57 7.42 -0.67
N TYR A 188 -40.46 6.82 0.10
CA TYR A 188 -41.64 6.11 -0.37
C TYR A 188 -42.92 6.77 0.14
N GLU A 189 -43.95 6.76 -0.70
CA GLU A 189 -45.32 7.08 -0.32
C GLU A 189 -46.08 5.81 0.07
N LEU A 190 -46.93 5.92 1.09
CA LEU A 190 -47.71 4.83 1.66
C LEU A 190 -49.16 5.25 1.88
N GLN A 191 -50.08 4.38 1.44
CA GLN A 191 -51.50 4.46 1.74
C GLN A 191 -52.05 3.08 2.08
N VAL A 192 -53.11 3.03 2.90
CA VAL A 192 -53.81 1.81 3.29
C VAL A 192 -55.30 1.99 3.04
N GLN A 193 -56.00 0.93 2.62
CA GLN A 193 -57.46 0.90 2.56
C GLN A 193 -57.99 -0.42 3.14
N GLY A 194 -59.20 -0.40 3.68
CA GLY A 194 -59.88 -1.61 4.16
C GLY A 194 -60.58 -2.35 3.02
N VAL A 195 -60.36 -3.66 2.91
CA VAL A 195 -61.04 -4.52 1.93
C VAL A 195 -62.10 -5.37 2.65
N CYS A 196 -63.37 -5.08 2.41
CA CYS A 196 -64.52 -5.72 3.06
C CYS A 196 -65.27 -6.63 2.06
N GLY A 197 -64.58 -7.64 1.52
CA GLY A 197 -65.15 -8.54 0.51
C GLY A 197 -65.23 -7.88 -0.86
N ALA A 198 -66.45 -7.60 -1.36
CA ALA A 198 -66.65 -6.96 -2.66
C ALA A 198 -66.57 -5.42 -2.63
N SER A 199 -66.46 -4.82 -1.45
CA SER A 199 -66.34 -3.36 -1.26
C SER A 199 -65.02 -2.99 -0.62
N VAL A 200 -64.49 -1.81 -0.95
CA VAL A 200 -63.30 -1.21 -0.36
C VAL A 200 -63.63 0.14 0.28
N SER A 201 -62.87 0.56 1.28
CA SER A 201 -62.91 1.94 1.79
C SER A 201 -62.17 2.89 0.84
N ASP A 202 -62.24 4.19 1.10
CA ASP A 202 -61.27 5.13 0.56
C ASP A 202 -59.87 4.82 1.11
N TRP A 203 -58.83 5.21 0.37
CA TRP A 203 -57.44 5.19 0.84
C TRP A 203 -57.24 6.19 1.98
N THR A 204 -56.32 5.89 2.90
CA THR A 204 -55.82 6.88 3.87
C THR A 204 -55.14 8.05 3.16
N SER A 205 -54.94 9.16 3.87
CA SER A 205 -54.00 10.20 3.41
C SER A 205 -52.61 9.60 3.15
N THR A 206 -51.90 10.13 2.16
CA THR A 206 -50.52 9.74 1.85
C THR A 206 -49.62 10.00 3.05
N ASN A 207 -48.92 8.97 3.50
CA ASN A 207 -47.78 9.10 4.42
C ASN A 207 -46.48 8.89 3.65
N THR A 208 -45.39 9.45 4.15
CA THR A 208 -44.05 9.22 3.59
C THR A 208 -43.12 8.62 4.63
N PHE A 209 -42.18 7.79 4.18
CA PHE A 209 -41.05 7.33 4.97
C PHE A 209 -39.81 7.22 4.08
N THR A 210 -38.63 7.38 4.68
CA THR A 210 -37.35 7.27 3.99
C THR A 210 -36.60 6.07 4.58
N THR A 211 -36.11 5.18 3.72
CA THR A 211 -35.25 4.08 4.15
C THR A 211 -33.91 4.60 4.64
N LEU A 212 -33.22 3.83 5.49
CA LEU A 212 -31.90 4.19 6.01
C LEU A 212 -30.82 4.19 4.92
N GLU A 213 -29.69 4.82 5.25
CA GLU A 213 -28.44 4.78 4.48
C GLU A 213 -27.94 3.34 4.31
N GLU A 214 -27.32 3.07 3.17
CA GLU A 214 -26.72 1.77 2.88
C GLU A 214 -25.59 1.49 3.88
N CYS A 215 -25.50 0.25 4.36
CA CYS A 215 -24.47 -0.16 5.32
C CYS A 215 -23.06 0.13 4.76
N PRO A 216 -22.26 1.03 5.37
CA PRO A 216 -21.00 1.43 4.78
C PRO A 216 -19.94 0.34 4.96
N VAL A 217 -19.10 0.14 3.93
CA VAL A 217 -17.92 -0.73 4.02
C VAL A 217 -16.97 -0.18 5.11
N PRO A 218 -16.50 -1.02 6.05
CA PRO A 218 -15.52 -0.60 7.05
C PRO A 218 -14.24 -0.01 6.45
N PHE A 219 -13.68 1.01 7.08
CA PHE A 219 -12.49 1.74 6.61
C PHE A 219 -11.52 2.04 7.77
N ASP A 220 -10.33 2.59 7.46
CA ASP A 220 -9.27 2.87 8.45
C ASP A 220 -8.90 1.62 9.26
N VAL A 221 -8.78 0.47 8.58
CA VAL A 221 -8.39 -0.80 9.19
C VAL A 221 -6.93 -0.72 9.63
N LYS A 222 -6.65 -1.01 10.90
CA LYS A 222 -5.32 -0.96 11.51
C LYS A 222 -5.03 -2.25 12.25
N VAL A 223 -3.75 -2.63 12.26
CA VAL A 223 -3.25 -3.81 12.96
C VAL A 223 -2.11 -3.39 13.88
N GLU A 224 -2.21 -3.75 15.16
CA GLU A 224 -1.14 -3.62 16.14
C GLU A 224 -0.68 -5.02 16.54
N LEU A 225 0.62 -5.29 16.38
CA LEU A 225 1.20 -6.62 16.61
C LEU A 225 1.71 -6.80 18.03
N SER A 226 1.61 -8.03 18.52
CA SER A 226 2.26 -8.46 19.76
C SER A 226 2.57 -9.95 19.65
N GLY A 227 3.79 -10.27 19.20
CA GLY A 227 4.26 -11.63 18.93
C GLY A 227 3.35 -12.36 17.93
N ASN A 228 2.78 -13.48 18.37
CA ASN A 228 1.82 -14.29 17.60
C ASN A 228 0.36 -13.82 17.70
N THR A 229 0.12 -12.58 18.10
CA THR A 229 -1.22 -12.00 18.20
C THR A 229 -1.29 -10.65 17.48
N ALA A 230 -2.49 -10.33 16.98
CA ALA A 230 -2.75 -9.07 16.30
C ALA A 230 -4.02 -8.43 16.84
N SER A 231 -3.97 -7.16 17.22
CA SER A 231 -5.13 -6.34 17.57
C SER A 231 -5.57 -5.56 16.34
N VAL A 232 -6.74 -5.91 15.80
CA VAL A 232 -7.27 -5.33 14.57
C VAL A 232 -8.39 -4.35 14.94
N THR A 233 -8.33 -3.13 14.42
CA THR A 233 -9.34 -2.06 14.64
C THR A 233 -9.77 -1.44 13.33
N TRP A 234 -10.99 -0.90 13.26
CA TRP A 234 -11.51 -0.20 12.08
C TRP A 234 -12.53 0.86 12.47
N LYS A 235 -12.95 1.66 11.49
CA LYS A 235 -14.09 2.58 11.57
C LYS A 235 -15.23 2.09 10.69
N GLY A 236 -16.45 2.26 11.16
CA GLY A 236 -17.67 1.85 10.45
C GLY A 236 -18.88 1.88 11.38
N TYR A 237 -20.07 1.74 10.79
CA TYR A 237 -21.34 1.61 11.51
C TYR A 237 -22.13 0.44 10.91
N SER A 238 -22.12 -0.70 11.60
CA SER A 238 -22.86 -1.90 11.22
C SER A 238 -23.37 -2.61 12.48
N GLU A 239 -24.35 -3.52 12.33
CA GLU A 239 -24.88 -4.30 13.45
C GLU A 239 -23.86 -5.31 13.98
N SER A 240 -23.07 -5.87 13.07
CA SER A 240 -21.92 -6.73 13.35
C SER A 240 -20.91 -6.63 12.21
N TYR A 241 -19.74 -7.23 12.39
CA TYR A 241 -18.65 -7.25 11.43
C TYR A 241 -18.13 -8.67 11.25
N ASN A 242 -17.71 -8.99 10.03
CA ASN A 242 -16.87 -10.16 9.78
C ASN A 242 -15.45 -9.69 9.48
N VAL A 243 -14.48 -10.30 10.13
CA VAL A 243 -13.05 -10.11 9.89
C VAL A 243 -12.52 -11.42 9.32
N ARG A 244 -11.87 -11.37 8.17
CA ARG A 244 -11.21 -12.54 7.61
C ARG A 244 -9.72 -12.32 7.45
N TYR A 245 -8.94 -13.35 7.71
CA TYR A 245 -7.49 -13.34 7.51
C TYR A 245 -6.98 -14.68 7.00
N ARG A 246 -5.89 -14.66 6.24
CA ARG A 246 -5.16 -15.85 5.76
C ARG A 246 -3.72 -15.50 5.44
N ILE A 247 -2.88 -16.53 5.31
CA ILE A 247 -1.56 -16.37 4.69
C ILE A 247 -1.81 -16.25 3.18
N PRO A 248 -1.44 -15.11 2.53
CA PRO A 248 -1.67 -14.93 1.12
C PRO A 248 -0.92 -16.01 0.34
N PRO A 249 -1.48 -16.54 -0.77
CA PRO A 249 -0.77 -17.48 -1.61
C PRO A 249 0.44 -16.77 -2.23
N THR A 250 1.63 -17.17 -1.80
CA THR A 250 2.90 -16.68 -2.35
C THR A 250 3.74 -17.86 -2.78
N LYS A 251 4.55 -17.67 -3.82
CA LYS A 251 5.60 -18.61 -4.19
C LYS A 251 6.94 -17.97 -3.84
N GLU A 252 7.74 -18.67 -3.06
CA GLU A 252 9.12 -18.27 -2.78
C GLU A 252 9.97 -18.36 -4.05
N THR A 253 10.82 -17.37 -4.33
CA THR A 253 11.81 -17.49 -5.41
C THR A 253 13.01 -18.28 -4.91
N LEU A 254 13.14 -19.52 -5.39
CA LEU A 254 14.23 -20.43 -5.01
C LEU A 254 15.49 -20.21 -5.85
N PHE A 255 15.32 -19.75 -7.09
CA PHE A 255 16.43 -19.40 -7.98
C PHE A 255 15.96 -18.34 -8.96
N PHE A 256 16.82 -17.37 -9.27
CA PHE A 256 16.56 -16.33 -10.25
C PHE A 256 17.83 -16.02 -11.03
N GLU A 257 17.68 -15.88 -12.34
CA GLU A 257 18.70 -15.36 -13.24
C GLU A 257 18.06 -14.44 -14.29
N GLY A 258 18.43 -13.16 -14.25
CA GLY A 258 18.03 -12.14 -15.23
C GLY A 258 19.13 -11.78 -16.23
N PHE A 259 20.34 -12.33 -16.10
CA PHE A 259 21.48 -12.11 -17.00
C PHE A 259 22.03 -10.67 -17.05
N GLU A 260 21.70 -9.83 -16.07
CA GLU A 260 22.15 -8.44 -15.98
C GLU A 260 23.69 -8.30 -15.89
N ASP A 261 24.35 -9.29 -15.30
CA ASP A 261 25.81 -9.37 -15.15
C ASP A 261 26.47 -10.34 -16.16
N GLY A 262 25.76 -10.66 -17.26
CA GLY A 262 26.19 -11.65 -18.24
C GLY A 262 25.69 -13.07 -17.92
N ILE A 263 26.05 -14.06 -18.77
CA ILE A 263 25.83 -15.47 -18.44
C ILE A 263 26.81 -15.86 -17.33
N PRO A 264 26.34 -16.24 -16.13
CA PRO A 264 27.25 -16.53 -15.03
C PRO A 264 28.12 -17.76 -15.33
N ALA A 265 29.31 -17.80 -14.74
CA ALA A 265 30.24 -18.93 -14.90
C ALA A 265 29.70 -20.26 -14.34
N THR A 266 28.64 -20.23 -13.53
CA THR A 266 27.94 -21.40 -13.01
C THR A 266 27.00 -22.04 -14.04
N TRP A 267 26.64 -21.33 -15.10
CA TRP A 267 25.87 -21.86 -16.22
C TRP A 267 26.80 -22.55 -17.24
N THR A 268 26.31 -23.62 -17.86
CA THR A 268 27.02 -24.32 -18.93
C THR A 268 26.45 -23.91 -20.28
N ASN A 269 27.31 -23.44 -21.18
CA ASN A 269 26.92 -22.93 -22.50
C ASN A 269 27.57 -23.78 -23.60
N ILE A 270 26.78 -24.54 -24.37
CA ILE A 270 27.25 -25.55 -25.33
C ILE A 270 26.81 -25.21 -26.75
N ASP A 271 27.80 -25.06 -27.63
CA ASP A 271 27.65 -24.96 -29.09
C ASP A 271 27.74 -26.38 -29.64
N ASN A 272 26.58 -27.00 -29.89
CA ASN A 272 26.53 -28.42 -30.28
C ASN A 272 26.66 -28.62 -31.79
N ASP A 273 26.30 -27.63 -32.61
CA ASP A 273 26.50 -27.64 -34.06
C ASP A 273 27.94 -27.25 -34.48
N GLY A 274 28.70 -26.65 -33.57
CA GLY A 274 30.13 -26.40 -33.69
C GLY A 274 30.49 -25.28 -34.66
N ASP A 275 29.55 -24.35 -34.89
CA ASP A 275 29.72 -23.25 -35.84
C ASP A 275 30.41 -22.02 -35.24
N GLY A 276 30.59 -22.00 -33.91
CA GLY A 276 31.21 -20.94 -33.14
C GLY A 276 30.26 -19.86 -32.62
N ASN A 277 28.96 -19.92 -32.94
CA ASN A 277 27.92 -19.02 -32.46
C ASN A 277 27.07 -19.74 -31.41
N ASN A 278 27.12 -19.25 -30.17
CA ASN A 278 26.40 -19.85 -29.05
C ASN A 278 25.50 -18.83 -28.35
N TRP A 279 24.97 -19.15 -27.17
CA TRP A 279 24.30 -18.16 -26.33
C TRP A 279 25.26 -17.05 -25.91
N TYR A 280 24.78 -15.81 -25.96
CA TYR A 280 25.49 -14.61 -25.54
C TYR A 280 24.55 -13.67 -24.79
N VAL A 281 25.08 -12.64 -24.14
CA VAL A 281 24.26 -11.58 -23.51
C VAL A 281 24.29 -10.34 -24.38
N THR A 282 23.13 -9.71 -24.54
CA THR A 282 22.98 -8.47 -25.30
C THR A 282 22.10 -7.47 -24.55
N LEU A 283 22.22 -6.20 -24.93
CA LEU A 283 21.41 -5.12 -24.39
C LEU A 283 19.96 -5.24 -24.86
N ASN A 284 19.03 -4.99 -23.95
CA ASN A 284 17.62 -4.79 -24.24
C ASN A 284 17.40 -3.44 -24.94
N SER A 285 17.74 -3.38 -26.23
CA SER A 285 17.75 -2.14 -27.03
C SER A 285 16.39 -1.75 -27.62
N ALA A 286 15.36 -2.58 -27.44
CA ALA A 286 13.99 -2.33 -27.83
C ALA A 286 13.08 -2.57 -26.62
N ALA A 287 12.16 -1.64 -26.32
CA ALA A 287 11.15 -1.87 -25.31
C ALA A 287 10.40 -3.17 -25.64
N ASP A 288 10.28 -4.07 -24.66
CA ASP A 288 9.51 -5.33 -24.71
C ASP A 288 10.23 -6.58 -25.28
N ARG A 289 11.57 -6.68 -25.24
CA ARG A 289 12.32 -7.90 -25.66
C ARG A 289 13.14 -8.57 -24.53
N GLY A 290 13.01 -8.01 -23.33
CA GLY A 290 13.52 -8.42 -22.02
C GLY A 290 12.91 -7.48 -20.97
N PHE A 291 13.13 -7.74 -19.68
CA PHE A 291 12.56 -6.93 -18.59
C PHE A 291 13.46 -5.74 -18.23
N ASP A 292 14.77 -5.97 -18.14
CA ASP A 292 15.73 -4.98 -17.65
C ASP A 292 16.76 -4.59 -18.73
N SER A 293 18.04 -4.46 -18.40
CA SER A 293 19.06 -3.91 -19.29
C SER A 293 19.65 -4.94 -20.23
N TYR A 294 19.71 -6.21 -19.80
CA TYR A 294 20.32 -7.30 -20.55
C TYR A 294 19.41 -8.53 -20.58
N HIS A 295 19.75 -9.47 -21.46
CA HIS A 295 19.13 -10.81 -21.54
C HIS A 295 20.06 -11.76 -22.29
N ALA A 296 19.83 -13.07 -22.15
CA ALA A 296 20.52 -14.08 -22.94
C ALA A 296 19.88 -14.21 -24.34
N ALA A 297 20.70 -14.45 -25.35
CA ALA A 297 20.31 -14.47 -26.75
C ALA A 297 21.05 -15.56 -27.54
N SER A 298 20.39 -16.16 -28.54
CA SER A 298 20.99 -17.10 -29.48
C SER A 298 20.46 -16.86 -30.90
N ALA A 299 21.34 -16.82 -31.89
CA ALA A 299 21.00 -16.37 -33.25
C ALA A 299 20.74 -17.52 -34.22
N SER A 300 19.74 -17.38 -35.09
CA SER A 300 19.58 -18.19 -36.31
C SER A 300 20.01 -17.43 -37.58
N TYR A 301 20.34 -16.15 -37.44
CA TYR A 301 20.95 -15.31 -38.47
C TYR A 301 22.00 -14.37 -37.86
N ASP A 302 23.23 -14.39 -38.39
CA ASP A 302 24.32 -13.52 -37.92
C ASP A 302 24.49 -12.29 -38.82
N ASN A 303 24.28 -11.10 -38.22
CA ASN A 303 24.47 -9.81 -38.88
C ASN A 303 25.94 -9.45 -39.12
N ALA A 304 26.89 -10.01 -38.36
CA ALA A 304 28.30 -9.72 -38.54
C ALA A 304 28.84 -10.37 -39.82
N THR A 305 28.41 -11.60 -40.10
CA THR A 305 28.80 -12.35 -41.30
C THR A 305 27.78 -12.30 -42.44
N TYR A 306 26.58 -11.76 -42.19
CA TYR A 306 25.45 -11.73 -43.12
C TYR A 306 25.08 -13.13 -43.62
N SER A 307 24.95 -14.09 -42.70
CA SER A 307 24.69 -15.48 -43.04
C SER A 307 23.68 -16.15 -42.10
N ALA A 308 22.87 -17.04 -42.67
CA ALA A 308 21.95 -17.88 -41.91
C ALA A 308 22.71 -18.98 -41.16
N LEU A 309 22.36 -19.16 -39.89
CA LEU A 309 22.91 -20.17 -38.99
C LEU A 309 21.90 -21.32 -38.81
N LYS A 310 22.34 -22.44 -38.21
CA LYS A 310 21.49 -23.60 -37.89
C LYS A 310 21.72 -24.02 -36.44
N PRO A 311 21.29 -23.17 -35.49
CA PRO A 311 21.68 -23.32 -34.10
C PRO A 311 21.34 -24.73 -33.58
N ASP A 312 22.22 -25.28 -32.77
CA ASP A 312 21.92 -26.32 -31.79
C ASP A 312 22.59 -25.90 -30.48
N ASN A 313 22.10 -24.80 -29.92
CA ASN A 313 22.74 -24.07 -28.83
C ASN A 313 22.04 -24.35 -27.50
N TRP A 314 22.80 -24.75 -26.48
CA TRP A 314 22.27 -25.13 -25.17
C TRP A 314 22.77 -24.21 -24.07
N LEU A 315 21.84 -23.59 -23.35
CA LEU A 315 22.10 -22.84 -22.13
C LEU A 315 21.56 -23.62 -20.93
N ILE A 316 22.46 -24.10 -20.07
CA ILE A 316 22.15 -25.04 -19.00
C ILE A 316 22.40 -24.38 -17.64
N SER A 317 21.41 -24.44 -16.76
CA SER A 317 21.47 -23.90 -15.39
C SER A 317 22.60 -24.55 -14.56
N PRO A 318 23.00 -23.95 -13.42
CA PRO A 318 23.65 -24.70 -12.35
C PRO A 318 22.75 -25.84 -11.82
N GLN A 319 23.29 -26.66 -10.93
CA GLN A 319 22.48 -27.69 -10.27
C GLN A 319 21.46 -27.03 -9.35
N LEU A 320 20.18 -27.30 -9.57
CA LEU A 320 19.04 -26.76 -8.82
C LEU A 320 18.41 -27.85 -7.96
N ASP A 321 17.81 -27.45 -6.84
CA ASP A 321 16.85 -28.27 -6.08
C ASP A 321 15.50 -28.23 -6.81
N LEU A 322 15.08 -29.35 -7.41
CA LEU A 322 13.92 -29.39 -8.29
C LEU A 322 12.63 -29.48 -7.47
N GLN A 323 11.90 -28.38 -7.37
CA GLN A 323 10.61 -28.28 -6.68
C GLN A 323 9.77 -27.13 -7.27
N GLY A 324 8.48 -27.09 -6.94
CA GLY A 324 7.58 -26.01 -7.35
C GLY A 324 7.43 -25.86 -8.87
N THR A 325 7.63 -24.65 -9.38
CA THR A 325 7.34 -24.26 -10.77
C THR A 325 8.56 -23.58 -11.41
N LEU A 326 8.97 -24.03 -12.58
CA LEU A 326 9.85 -23.24 -13.46
C LEU A 326 9.01 -22.16 -14.16
N SER A 327 9.53 -20.93 -14.21
CA SER A 327 9.11 -19.87 -15.12
C SER A 327 10.31 -19.36 -15.93
N VAL A 328 10.14 -19.13 -17.23
CA VAL A 328 11.16 -18.56 -18.10
C VAL A 328 10.48 -17.73 -19.19
N TRP A 329 11.04 -16.56 -19.51
CA TRP A 329 10.47 -15.66 -20.51
C TRP A 329 11.28 -15.71 -21.80
N LEU A 330 10.60 -15.91 -22.93
CA LEU A 330 11.24 -16.00 -24.24
C LEU A 330 10.50 -15.21 -25.32
N CYS A 331 11.23 -14.71 -26.33
CA CYS A 331 10.68 -14.20 -27.58
C CYS A 331 11.68 -14.24 -28.73
N GLY A 332 11.18 -14.14 -29.97
CA GLY A 332 12.00 -13.76 -31.12
C GLY A 332 12.23 -12.25 -31.13
N GLN A 333 13.49 -11.83 -31.25
CA GLN A 333 13.92 -10.43 -31.14
C GLN A 333 13.26 -9.51 -32.18
N ASP A 334 13.21 -9.92 -33.45
CA ASP A 334 12.59 -9.15 -34.53
C ASP A 334 11.20 -9.73 -34.84
N PRO A 335 10.09 -8.98 -34.63
CA PRO A 335 8.74 -9.45 -34.92
C PRO A 335 8.50 -9.92 -36.36
N SER A 336 9.30 -9.47 -37.33
CA SER A 336 9.20 -9.89 -38.74
C SER A 336 9.93 -11.21 -39.01
N TYR A 337 10.82 -11.61 -38.09
CA TYR A 337 11.67 -12.79 -38.16
C TYR A 337 11.75 -13.46 -36.78
N ALA A 338 10.58 -13.68 -36.17
CA ALA A 338 10.48 -14.13 -34.77
C ALA A 338 10.30 -15.64 -34.61
N GLU A 339 10.17 -16.40 -35.71
CA GLU A 339 9.83 -17.82 -35.71
C GLU A 339 11.03 -18.71 -35.32
N GLU A 340 11.66 -18.40 -34.19
CA GLU A 340 12.77 -19.17 -33.62
C GLU A 340 12.24 -20.41 -32.91
N HIS A 341 12.88 -21.56 -33.12
CA HIS A 341 12.46 -22.83 -32.51
C HIS A 341 13.29 -23.14 -31.26
N PHE A 342 12.61 -23.44 -30.15
CA PHE A 342 13.27 -23.78 -28.90
C PHE A 342 12.55 -24.87 -28.12
N ALA A 343 13.25 -25.48 -27.16
CA ALA A 343 12.65 -26.33 -26.13
C ALA A 343 13.30 -26.05 -24.78
N VAL A 344 12.57 -26.35 -23.70
CA VAL A 344 13.12 -26.33 -22.33
C VAL A 344 13.12 -27.76 -21.79
N LEU A 345 14.29 -28.22 -21.38
CA LEU A 345 14.54 -29.62 -21.07
C LEU A 345 15.13 -29.75 -19.67
N LEU A 346 14.99 -30.94 -19.07
CA LEU A 346 15.49 -31.23 -17.73
C LEU A 346 16.32 -32.52 -17.71
N SER A 347 17.39 -32.49 -16.92
CA SER A 347 18.23 -33.63 -16.57
C SER A 347 18.32 -33.76 -15.04
N THR A 348 18.16 -34.96 -14.50
CA THR A 348 18.41 -35.28 -13.09
C THR A 348 19.77 -35.95 -12.85
N THR A 349 20.62 -36.02 -13.88
CA THR A 349 21.87 -36.79 -13.83
C THR A 349 23.10 -35.92 -14.05
N GLY A 350 23.29 -35.40 -15.26
CA GLY A 350 24.42 -34.58 -15.64
C GLY A 350 24.06 -33.49 -16.65
N THR A 351 25.09 -32.83 -17.18
CA THR A 351 24.98 -31.71 -18.13
C THR A 351 25.38 -32.11 -19.56
N ALA A 352 25.59 -33.39 -19.85
CA ALA A 352 25.77 -33.82 -21.23
C ALA A 352 24.44 -33.67 -22.00
N VAL A 353 24.48 -33.31 -23.28
CA VAL A 353 23.26 -33.04 -24.07
C VAL A 353 22.32 -34.24 -24.12
N GLU A 354 22.86 -35.46 -24.06
CA GLU A 354 22.11 -36.72 -23.99
C GLU A 354 21.40 -36.97 -22.64
N ASP A 355 21.79 -36.27 -21.56
CA ASP A 355 21.19 -36.43 -20.23
C ASP A 355 19.82 -35.73 -20.12
N PHE A 356 19.54 -34.77 -21.02
CA PHE A 356 18.30 -34.00 -21.05
C PHE A 356 17.16 -34.75 -21.72
N THR A 357 16.57 -35.69 -21.00
CA THR A 357 15.49 -36.56 -21.50
C THR A 357 14.08 -36.08 -21.14
N GLU A 358 13.94 -35.26 -20.10
CA GLU A 358 12.64 -34.74 -19.67
C GLU A 358 12.32 -33.43 -20.40
N VAL A 359 11.11 -33.33 -20.93
CA VAL A 359 10.64 -32.14 -21.65
C VAL A 359 9.77 -31.31 -20.71
N LEU A 360 10.19 -30.09 -20.39
CA LEU A 360 9.43 -29.13 -19.59
C LEU A 360 8.57 -28.23 -20.47
N VAL A 361 9.18 -27.68 -21.52
CA VAL A 361 8.49 -26.97 -22.60
C VAL A 361 8.82 -27.70 -23.89
N PRO A 362 7.81 -28.22 -24.62
CA PRO A 362 8.05 -28.92 -25.88
C PRO A 362 8.64 -27.98 -26.92
N GLU A 363 9.12 -28.54 -28.03
CA GLU A 363 9.57 -27.74 -29.16
C GLU A 363 8.48 -26.74 -29.57
N THR A 364 8.83 -25.46 -29.48
CA THR A 364 7.91 -24.33 -29.62
C THR A 364 8.54 -23.31 -30.57
N VAL A 365 7.69 -22.70 -31.39
CA VAL A 365 8.06 -21.56 -32.23
C VAL A 365 7.78 -20.29 -31.45
N ALA A 366 8.82 -19.51 -31.19
CA ALA A 366 8.72 -18.24 -30.51
C ALA A 366 7.88 -17.24 -31.32
N THR A 367 7.41 -16.20 -30.63
CA THR A 367 6.73 -15.06 -31.25
C THR A 367 7.51 -13.78 -30.98
N GLY A 368 7.19 -12.69 -31.69
CA GLY A 368 7.81 -11.38 -31.46
C GLY A 368 7.38 -10.69 -30.16
N VAL A 369 6.71 -11.41 -29.26
CA VAL A 369 6.16 -10.93 -27.99
C VAL A 369 6.79 -11.74 -26.86
N LEU A 370 7.35 -11.04 -25.87
CA LEU A 370 7.89 -11.64 -24.65
C LEU A 370 6.80 -12.46 -23.95
N THR A 371 7.00 -13.78 -23.89
CA THR A 371 6.00 -14.75 -23.43
C THR A 371 6.60 -15.58 -22.30
N GLU A 372 5.83 -15.73 -21.23
CA GLU A 372 6.17 -16.61 -20.11
C GLU A 372 5.86 -18.08 -20.47
N TYR A 373 6.80 -18.95 -20.20
CA TYR A 373 6.63 -20.40 -20.26
C TYR A 373 6.86 -20.98 -18.89
N THR A 374 5.90 -21.79 -18.43
CA THR A 374 5.95 -22.41 -17.10
C THR A 374 5.90 -23.93 -17.18
N ALA A 375 6.54 -24.59 -16.21
CA ALA A 375 6.48 -26.04 -16.05
C ALA A 375 6.44 -26.45 -14.59
N ASP A 376 5.53 -27.37 -14.25
CA ASP A 376 5.43 -27.96 -12.92
C ASP A 376 6.58 -28.97 -12.69
N LEU A 377 7.32 -28.75 -11.61
CA LEU A 377 8.44 -29.57 -11.19
C LEU A 377 8.13 -30.43 -9.97
N GLY A 378 6.90 -30.41 -9.43
CA GLY A 378 6.51 -31.16 -8.23
C GLY A 378 6.76 -32.68 -8.34
N ARG A 379 6.76 -33.25 -9.55
CA ARG A 379 7.12 -34.66 -9.78
C ARG A 379 8.62 -34.98 -9.55
N PHE A 380 9.46 -33.97 -9.41
CA PHE A 380 10.89 -34.07 -9.16
C PHE A 380 11.28 -33.66 -7.73
N GLU A 381 10.31 -33.37 -6.86
CA GLU A 381 10.53 -32.90 -5.49
C GLU A 381 11.58 -33.75 -4.74
N GLY A 382 12.52 -33.06 -4.09
CA GLY A 382 13.64 -33.68 -3.37
C GLY A 382 14.77 -34.21 -4.25
N GLN A 383 14.69 -34.05 -5.57
CA GLN A 383 15.80 -34.35 -6.49
C GLN A 383 16.58 -33.09 -6.85
N LYS A 384 17.85 -33.27 -7.20
CA LYS A 384 18.68 -32.24 -7.80
C LYS A 384 18.79 -32.45 -9.30
N GLY A 385 18.87 -31.39 -10.08
CA GLY A 385 19.00 -31.50 -11.53
C GLY A 385 19.38 -30.19 -12.21
N TYR A 386 19.32 -30.21 -13.53
CA TYR A 386 19.71 -29.13 -14.43
C TYR A 386 18.58 -28.88 -15.41
N ILE A 387 18.34 -27.62 -15.75
CA ILE A 387 17.35 -27.21 -16.74
C ILE A 387 18.10 -26.53 -17.88
N ALA A 388 17.76 -26.88 -19.12
CA ALA A 388 18.37 -26.34 -20.32
C ALA A 388 17.34 -25.62 -21.19
N ILE A 389 17.72 -24.46 -21.72
CA ILE A 389 17.06 -23.89 -22.89
C ILE A 389 17.87 -24.25 -24.13
N ARG A 390 17.22 -24.90 -25.09
CA ARG A 390 17.83 -25.31 -26.35
C ARG A 390 17.22 -24.51 -27.49
N HIS A 391 18.05 -23.78 -28.23
CA HIS A 391 17.68 -23.11 -29.49
C HIS A 391 18.10 -24.00 -30.66
N PHE A 392 17.14 -24.51 -31.43
CA PHE A 392 17.42 -25.52 -32.46
C PHE A 392 16.35 -25.63 -33.53
N ASN A 393 16.61 -26.38 -34.60
CA ASN A 393 15.61 -26.75 -35.63
C ASN A 393 14.98 -25.56 -36.39
N CYS A 394 15.64 -24.40 -36.39
CA CYS A 394 15.31 -23.20 -37.15
C CYS A 394 16.54 -22.69 -37.90
N THR A 395 16.33 -21.76 -38.84
CA THR A 395 17.40 -21.08 -39.60
C THR A 395 16.82 -19.83 -40.25
N ASP A 396 17.65 -18.78 -40.43
CA ASP A 396 17.30 -17.59 -41.22
C ASP A 396 16.10 -16.79 -40.69
N MET A 397 15.91 -16.76 -39.36
CA MET A 397 14.99 -15.86 -38.68
C MET A 397 15.76 -14.65 -38.16
N PHE A 398 16.09 -14.59 -36.87
CA PHE A 398 16.99 -13.58 -36.33
C PHE A 398 17.71 -14.04 -35.05
N VAL A 399 17.07 -13.80 -33.90
CA VAL A 399 17.60 -14.09 -32.57
C VAL A 399 16.47 -14.53 -31.64
N LEU A 400 16.67 -15.60 -30.88
CA LEU A 400 15.86 -15.99 -29.74
C LEU A 400 16.42 -15.34 -28.47
N ASN A 401 15.56 -14.66 -27.72
CA ASN A 401 15.87 -14.06 -26.42
C ASN A 401 15.30 -14.89 -25.27
N VAL A 402 16.02 -14.93 -24.16
CA VAL A 402 15.62 -15.53 -22.89
C VAL A 402 15.92 -14.58 -21.75
N ASP A 403 14.97 -14.40 -20.85
CA ASP A 403 15.13 -13.56 -19.67
C ASP A 403 14.34 -14.12 -18.47
N ASN A 404 14.62 -13.61 -17.27
CA ASN A 404 13.95 -13.94 -16.01
C ASN A 404 13.73 -15.45 -15.81
N PHE A 405 14.81 -16.22 -15.89
CA PHE A 405 14.78 -17.64 -15.56
C PHE A 405 14.57 -17.79 -14.05
N THR A 406 13.41 -18.29 -13.65
CA THR A 406 12.96 -18.29 -12.27
C THR A 406 12.51 -19.68 -11.86
N LEU A 407 13.05 -20.19 -10.76
CA LEU A 407 12.49 -21.32 -10.05
C LEU A 407 11.69 -20.79 -8.86
N LEU A 408 10.39 -21.04 -8.91
CA LEU A 408 9.47 -20.71 -7.83
C LEU A 408 9.20 -21.97 -7.00
N GLY A 409 9.17 -21.83 -5.68
CA GLY A 409 8.75 -22.89 -4.78
C GLY A 409 7.26 -23.20 -4.89
N ASP A 410 6.81 -24.11 -4.04
CA ASP A 410 5.38 -24.39 -3.92
C ASP A 410 4.64 -23.16 -3.40
N GLU A 411 3.34 -23.09 -3.69
CA GLU A 411 2.49 -22.06 -3.08
C GLU A 411 2.45 -22.28 -1.56
N VAL A 412 2.96 -21.30 -0.82
CA VAL A 412 2.82 -21.20 0.63
C VAL A 412 1.65 -20.27 0.93
N GLY A 413 0.87 -20.60 1.95
CA GLY A 413 -0.43 -19.98 2.19
C GLY A 413 -1.55 -20.72 1.47
N GLY A 414 -2.77 -20.20 1.55
CA GLY A 414 -3.93 -20.93 1.03
C GLY A 414 -5.03 -20.01 0.57
N THR A 415 -5.96 -20.54 -0.23
CA THR A 415 -7.17 -19.79 -0.62
C THR A 415 -8.17 -19.66 0.52
N GLU A 416 -8.02 -20.49 1.56
CA GLU A 416 -8.94 -20.58 2.69
C GLU A 416 -8.78 -19.40 3.65
N TRP A 417 -9.90 -18.77 3.98
CA TRP A 417 -9.97 -17.65 4.91
C TRP A 417 -10.44 -18.11 6.28
N THR A 418 -9.72 -17.71 7.33
CA THR A 418 -10.26 -17.79 8.70
C THR A 418 -11.15 -16.57 8.93
N THR A 419 -12.41 -16.78 9.32
CA THR A 419 -13.38 -15.69 9.55
C THR A 419 -13.80 -15.63 11.01
N ILE A 420 -13.81 -14.43 11.59
CA ILE A 420 -14.31 -14.13 12.92
C ILE A 420 -15.46 -13.12 12.79
N THR A 421 -16.53 -13.32 13.55
CA THR A 421 -17.64 -12.36 13.66
C THR A 421 -17.59 -11.64 14.99
N THR A 422 -17.85 -10.34 15.01
CA THR A 422 -17.87 -9.51 16.23
C THR A 422 -18.87 -8.36 16.10
N ASP A 423 -19.44 -7.93 17.22
CA ASP A 423 -20.33 -6.75 17.29
C ASP A 423 -19.56 -5.47 17.67
N GLU A 424 -18.26 -5.59 17.91
CA GLU A 424 -17.34 -4.50 18.26
C GLU A 424 -16.55 -4.02 17.04
N THR A 425 -16.01 -2.80 17.05
CA THR A 425 -15.12 -2.27 16.00
C THR A 425 -13.66 -2.72 16.17
N SER A 426 -13.45 -3.87 16.82
CA SER A 426 -12.12 -4.46 17.02
C SER A 426 -12.19 -5.97 17.22
N VAL A 427 -11.10 -6.67 16.89
CA VAL A 427 -10.91 -8.09 17.20
C VAL A 427 -9.44 -8.36 17.55
N LYS A 428 -9.21 -9.30 18.47
CA LYS A 428 -7.88 -9.84 18.73
C LYS A 428 -7.73 -11.19 18.04
N LEU A 429 -6.78 -11.28 17.11
CA LEU A 429 -6.35 -12.53 16.50
C LEU A 429 -5.30 -13.19 17.40
N THR A 430 -5.38 -14.49 17.58
CA THR A 430 -4.43 -15.28 18.39
C THR A 430 -3.94 -16.48 17.60
N ASP A 431 -2.86 -17.10 18.11
CA ASP A 431 -2.31 -18.34 17.56
C ASP A 431 -1.90 -18.20 16.08
N LEU A 432 -1.43 -17.02 15.70
CA LEU A 432 -0.87 -16.77 14.39
C LEU A 432 0.53 -17.40 14.30
N ASP A 433 0.87 -17.97 13.15
CA ASP A 433 2.24 -18.39 12.88
C ASP A 433 3.19 -17.19 12.98
N LEU A 434 4.36 -17.40 13.57
CA LEU A 434 5.39 -16.37 13.74
C LEU A 434 6.11 -16.10 12.41
N ALA A 435 6.71 -14.90 12.26
CA ALA A 435 7.42 -14.49 11.05
C ALA A 435 6.61 -14.68 9.74
N THR A 436 5.30 -14.59 9.83
CA THR A 436 4.38 -14.96 8.75
C THR A 436 3.56 -13.76 8.32
N THR A 437 3.53 -13.49 7.02
CA THR A 437 2.67 -12.46 6.44
C THR A 437 1.24 -12.98 6.30
N TYR A 438 0.29 -12.19 6.77
CA TYR A 438 -1.14 -12.40 6.61
C TYR A 438 -1.74 -11.28 5.78
N GLU A 439 -2.75 -11.61 5.00
CA GLU A 439 -3.69 -10.64 4.45
C GLU A 439 -4.99 -10.67 5.24
N LEU A 440 -5.62 -9.49 5.40
CA LEU A 440 -6.81 -9.29 6.23
C LEU A 440 -7.80 -8.34 5.56
N GLN A 441 -9.08 -8.62 5.73
CA GLN A 441 -10.19 -7.78 5.31
C GLN A 441 -11.31 -7.74 6.36
N VAL A 442 -12.07 -6.66 6.36
CA VAL A 442 -13.22 -6.46 7.24
C VAL A 442 -14.45 -6.10 6.40
N GLN A 443 -15.61 -6.66 6.70
CA GLN A 443 -16.89 -6.25 6.12
C GLN A 443 -17.91 -5.98 7.22
N GLY A 444 -18.80 -5.02 6.99
CA GLY A 444 -19.94 -4.77 7.85
C GLY A 444 -21.06 -5.77 7.54
N VAL A 445 -21.97 -5.97 8.50
CA VAL A 445 -23.21 -6.72 8.31
C VAL A 445 -24.35 -5.90 8.90
N CYS A 446 -25.33 -5.60 8.06
CA CYS A 446 -26.58 -4.94 8.45
C CYS A 446 -27.75 -5.78 7.95
N ASP A 447 -28.74 -6.06 8.80
CA ASP A 447 -29.91 -6.88 8.45
C ASP A 447 -29.54 -8.26 7.87
N LYS A 448 -28.42 -8.84 8.36
CA LYS A 448 -27.81 -10.10 7.86
C LYS A 448 -27.29 -10.04 6.41
N VAL A 449 -27.24 -8.85 5.82
CA VAL A 449 -26.63 -8.61 4.51
C VAL A 449 -25.21 -8.07 4.74
N PRO A 450 -24.16 -8.78 4.29
CA PRO A 450 -22.81 -8.26 4.36
C PRO A 450 -22.60 -7.14 3.34
N THR A 451 -21.79 -6.15 3.70
CA THR A 451 -21.21 -5.19 2.74
C THR A 451 -20.18 -5.88 1.86
N GLU A 452 -19.65 -5.16 0.87
CA GLU A 452 -18.36 -5.55 0.28
C GLU A 452 -17.26 -5.60 1.35
N TRP A 453 -16.21 -6.38 1.08
CA TRP A 453 -15.02 -6.40 1.93
C TRP A 453 -14.24 -5.10 1.76
N SER A 454 -13.62 -4.63 2.85
CA SER A 454 -12.61 -3.57 2.78
C SER A 454 -11.47 -3.95 1.83
N ASP A 455 -10.67 -2.97 1.44
CA ASP A 455 -9.38 -3.25 0.82
C ASP A 455 -8.57 -4.22 1.69
N ALA A 456 -7.84 -5.12 1.03
CA ALA A 456 -6.95 -6.04 1.72
C ALA A 456 -5.76 -5.27 2.29
N ILE A 457 -5.46 -5.51 3.56
CA ILE A 457 -4.23 -5.06 4.20
C ILE A 457 -3.36 -6.27 4.52
N THR A 458 -2.05 -6.08 4.53
CA THR A 458 -1.09 -7.11 4.94
C THR A 458 -0.40 -6.74 6.24
N PHE A 459 -0.11 -7.72 7.08
CA PHE A 459 0.72 -7.57 8.26
C PHE A 459 1.59 -8.82 8.45
N THR A 460 2.78 -8.66 9.02
CA THR A 460 3.71 -9.77 9.25
C THR A 460 3.97 -9.94 10.74
N THR A 461 3.63 -11.09 11.31
CA THR A 461 3.92 -11.39 12.71
C THR A 461 5.43 -11.40 12.97
N THR A 462 5.84 -11.09 14.20
CA THR A 462 7.25 -11.03 14.60
C THR A 462 7.62 -12.15 15.56
N VAL A 463 8.88 -12.57 15.54
CA VAL A 463 9.46 -13.44 16.59
C VAL A 463 10.07 -12.56 17.69
N ASP A 464 9.72 -12.81 18.95
CA ASP A 464 10.40 -12.16 20.07
C ASP A 464 11.67 -12.94 20.44
N LEU A 465 12.84 -12.34 20.19
CA LEU A 465 14.15 -12.93 20.46
C LEU A 465 14.84 -12.23 21.63
N VAL A 466 15.32 -13.03 22.59
CA VAL A 466 16.12 -12.54 23.72
C VAL A 466 17.54 -13.05 23.56
N MET A 467 18.46 -12.15 23.27
CA MET A 467 19.88 -12.48 23.17
C MET A 467 20.52 -12.38 24.55
N LEU A 468 21.13 -13.47 25.00
CA LEU A 468 21.67 -13.63 26.34
C LEU A 468 23.15 -13.25 26.40
N ASP A 469 23.69 -13.07 27.60
CA ASP A 469 25.13 -13.15 27.84
C ASP A 469 25.57 -14.63 27.79
N ASP A 470 25.63 -15.14 26.56
CA ASP A 470 25.84 -16.55 26.19
C ASP A 470 27.24 -17.07 26.56
N ASP A 471 27.40 -17.47 27.82
CA ASP A 471 28.59 -18.13 28.36
C ASP A 471 28.67 -19.61 27.93
N TYR A 472 29.86 -20.22 28.03
CA TYR A 472 30.16 -21.58 27.55
C TYR A 472 29.24 -22.69 28.13
N ASP A 473 28.61 -22.45 29.28
CA ASP A 473 27.78 -23.43 30.01
C ASP A 473 26.31 -23.50 29.56
N GLN A 474 25.88 -22.73 28.54
CA GLN A 474 24.51 -22.79 28.04
C GLN A 474 24.23 -24.09 27.24
N PRO A 475 23.01 -24.68 27.34
CA PRO A 475 22.59 -25.81 26.50
C PRO A 475 22.78 -25.54 25.00
N ALA A 476 23.10 -26.57 24.22
CA ALA A 476 23.07 -26.47 22.75
C ALA A 476 21.65 -26.10 22.27
N GLY A 477 21.54 -25.13 21.36
CA GLY A 477 20.26 -24.57 20.89
C GLY A 477 19.76 -23.36 21.68
N SER A 478 20.43 -22.96 22.76
CA SER A 478 20.13 -21.70 23.48
C SER A 478 21.22 -20.65 23.35
N LYS A 479 22.23 -20.92 22.53
CA LYS A 479 23.29 -19.96 22.20
C LYS A 479 22.75 -18.88 21.28
N ASN A 480 23.28 -17.67 21.38
CA ASN A 480 22.83 -16.58 20.52
C ASN A 480 23.04 -16.94 19.04
N THR A 481 24.16 -17.58 18.69
CA THR A 481 24.40 -18.06 17.31
C THR A 481 23.37 -19.08 16.85
N ASP A 482 22.99 -20.03 17.71
CA ASP A 482 21.99 -21.05 17.37
C ASP A 482 20.59 -20.42 17.20
N VAL A 483 20.26 -19.45 18.05
CA VAL A 483 19.00 -18.68 17.97
C VAL A 483 18.98 -17.84 16.70
N LEU A 484 20.07 -17.15 16.36
CA LEU A 484 20.17 -16.36 15.13
C LEU A 484 20.06 -17.27 13.91
N ALA A 485 20.81 -18.38 13.86
CA ALA A 485 20.79 -19.34 12.75
C ALA A 485 19.38 -19.88 12.47
N ALA A 486 18.61 -20.15 13.53
CA ALA A 486 17.24 -20.66 13.41
C ALA A 486 16.22 -19.60 12.94
N ASN A 487 16.59 -18.32 12.93
CA ASN A 487 15.69 -17.20 12.63
C ASN A 487 16.19 -16.29 11.51
N VAL A 488 17.25 -16.66 10.76
CA VAL A 488 17.68 -15.92 9.56
C VAL A 488 16.51 -15.78 8.58
N GLY A 489 16.32 -14.58 8.04
CA GLY A 489 15.20 -14.18 7.18
C GLY A 489 13.92 -13.79 7.93
N MET A 490 13.84 -14.02 9.25
CA MET A 490 12.63 -13.74 10.03
C MET A 490 12.59 -12.29 10.53
N ASN A 491 11.40 -11.69 10.49
CA ASN A 491 11.12 -10.43 11.16
C ASN A 491 11.00 -10.66 12.68
N ALA A 492 11.77 -9.92 13.47
CA ALA A 492 11.96 -10.16 14.88
C ALA A 492 12.01 -8.88 15.73
N ASN A 493 11.60 -9.01 16.98
CA ASN A 493 11.91 -8.05 18.03
C ASN A 493 13.08 -8.60 18.84
N VAL A 494 14.24 -7.94 18.78
CA VAL A 494 15.48 -8.43 19.40
C VAL A 494 15.80 -7.63 20.65
N THR A 495 15.83 -8.30 21.80
CA THR A 495 16.25 -7.71 23.08
C THR A 495 17.64 -8.22 23.47
N PHE A 496 18.60 -7.32 23.69
CA PHE A 496 19.91 -7.69 24.21
C PHE A 496 19.88 -7.70 25.74
N GLN A 497 19.61 -8.87 26.33
CA GLN A 497 19.52 -9.05 27.78
C GLN A 497 20.85 -8.73 28.46
N ASP A 498 20.77 -7.98 29.55
CA ASP A 498 21.90 -7.52 30.38
C ASP A 498 22.92 -6.63 29.63
N ARG A 499 22.58 -6.17 28.41
CA ARG A 499 23.37 -5.17 27.70
C ARG A 499 22.99 -3.76 28.15
N VAL A 500 24.00 -2.92 28.32
CA VAL A 500 23.85 -1.50 28.60
C VAL A 500 24.48 -0.69 27.46
N PHE A 501 23.74 0.29 26.95
CA PHE A 501 24.26 1.37 26.11
C PHE A 501 24.48 2.59 26.99
N TYR A 502 25.74 3.00 27.11
CA TYR A 502 26.14 4.08 28.00
C TYR A 502 25.97 5.43 27.31
N LYS A 503 25.28 6.36 27.98
CA LYS A 503 25.05 7.74 27.52
C LYS A 503 25.90 8.72 28.33
N ASP A 504 27.19 8.41 28.46
CA ASP A 504 28.18 9.19 29.22
C ASP A 504 29.05 10.11 28.35
N GLY A 505 28.80 10.13 27.03
CA GLY A 505 29.57 10.88 26.04
C GLY A 505 30.76 10.10 25.47
N GLU A 506 30.96 8.86 25.90
CA GLU A 506 31.99 7.96 25.39
C GLU A 506 31.43 7.01 24.31
N TRP A 507 32.34 6.43 23.52
CA TRP A 507 32.03 5.51 22.43
C TRP A 507 31.68 4.12 22.97
N ASN A 508 30.53 3.61 22.54
CA ASN A 508 30.13 2.21 22.68
C ASN A 508 30.50 1.44 21.41
N SER A 509 30.74 0.14 21.51
CA SER A 509 30.96 -0.74 20.35
C SER A 509 29.71 -1.56 20.00
N LEU A 510 29.49 -1.82 18.71
CA LEU A 510 28.29 -2.46 18.18
C LEU A 510 28.57 -3.31 16.92
N CYS A 511 28.12 -4.56 16.95
CA CYS A 511 27.82 -5.34 15.75
C CYS A 511 26.41 -5.90 15.92
N LEU A 512 25.62 -5.92 14.85
CA LEU A 512 24.23 -6.39 14.85
C LEU A 512 24.09 -7.52 13.83
N PRO A 513 23.19 -8.51 14.06
CA PRO A 513 22.87 -9.54 13.08
C PRO A 513 21.78 -9.12 12.07
N PHE A 514 21.47 -7.82 12.01
CA PHE A 514 20.42 -7.22 11.19
C PHE A 514 20.83 -5.80 10.79
N SER A 515 20.36 -5.35 9.64
CA SER A 515 20.58 -3.99 9.16
C SER A 515 19.54 -3.02 9.72
N LEU A 516 19.86 -1.73 9.78
CA LEU A 516 18.94 -0.66 10.15
C LEU A 516 19.08 0.52 9.20
N THR A 517 17.96 0.96 8.65
CA THR A 517 17.86 2.24 7.91
C THR A 517 17.94 3.43 8.86
N ALA A 518 18.14 4.64 8.31
CA ALA A 518 18.09 5.88 9.08
C ALA A 518 16.77 6.07 9.86
N GLU A 519 15.64 5.67 9.27
CA GLU A 519 14.33 5.74 9.93
C GLU A 519 14.22 4.74 11.09
N GLN A 520 14.69 3.51 10.90
CA GLN A 520 14.70 2.51 11.97
C GLN A 520 15.64 2.92 13.11
N ILE A 521 16.82 3.48 12.81
CA ILE A 521 17.74 4.03 13.82
C ILE A 521 17.04 5.09 14.67
N ALA A 522 16.32 6.02 14.04
CA ALA A 522 15.60 7.09 14.73
C ALA A 522 14.50 6.58 15.67
N ASN A 523 13.94 5.39 15.40
CA ASN A 523 12.91 4.73 16.18
C ASN A 523 13.43 3.59 17.08
N SER A 524 14.76 3.47 17.21
CA SER A 524 15.41 2.40 17.99
C SER A 524 16.07 2.92 19.27
N PRO A 525 16.69 2.05 20.09
CA PRO A 525 17.56 2.47 21.18
C PRO A 525 18.74 3.36 20.77
N LEU A 526 19.07 3.45 19.47
CA LEU A 526 20.13 4.30 18.93
C LEU A 526 19.63 5.71 18.55
N ALA A 527 18.37 6.05 18.82
CA ALA A 527 17.79 7.35 18.49
C ALA A 527 18.68 8.51 19.01
N GLY A 528 19.08 9.40 18.08
CA GLY A 528 19.93 10.56 18.37
C GLY A 528 21.39 10.24 18.67
N ALA A 529 21.85 9.00 18.46
CA ALA A 529 23.27 8.66 18.55
C ALA A 529 24.02 9.13 17.29
N THR A 530 25.26 9.56 17.47
CA THR A 530 26.24 9.62 16.39
C THR A 530 26.79 8.22 16.17
N ILE A 531 26.65 7.69 14.96
CA ILE A 531 27.11 6.35 14.59
C ILE A 531 28.25 6.49 13.59
N LYS A 532 29.33 5.73 13.80
CA LYS A 532 30.45 5.65 12.87
C LYS A 532 30.78 4.20 12.56
N GLU A 533 30.97 3.92 11.29
CA GLU A 533 31.34 2.60 10.80
C GLU A 533 32.85 2.48 10.65
N LEU A 534 33.39 1.30 10.95
CA LEU A 534 34.81 1.00 10.77
C LEU A 534 35.09 0.81 9.27
N TRP A 535 35.69 1.79 8.61
CA TRP A 535 35.95 1.75 7.17
C TRP A 535 37.36 1.26 6.83
N GLY A 536 38.28 1.30 7.79
CA GLY A 536 39.65 0.81 7.59
C GLY A 536 40.38 0.51 8.89
N ALA A 537 41.34 -0.41 8.83
CA ALA A 537 42.30 -0.64 9.89
C ALA A 537 43.69 -0.92 9.30
N GLY A 538 44.73 -0.39 9.92
CA GLY A 538 46.10 -0.55 9.44
C GLY A 538 47.10 -0.63 10.59
N VAL A 539 48.22 -1.31 10.34
CA VAL A 539 49.32 -1.46 11.30
C VAL A 539 50.62 -0.95 10.70
N GLU A 540 51.32 -0.09 11.43
CA GLU A 540 52.68 0.35 11.10
C GLU A 540 53.59 0.16 12.32
N GLY A 541 54.39 -0.91 12.32
CA GLY A 541 55.24 -1.26 13.45
C GLY A 541 54.42 -1.62 14.69
N LYS A 542 54.44 -0.73 15.70
CA LYS A 542 53.69 -0.87 16.95
C LYS A 542 52.44 0.02 17.02
N HIS A 543 52.13 0.74 15.95
CA HIS A 543 51.00 1.68 15.90
C HIS A 543 49.86 1.10 15.06
N VAL A 544 48.66 1.07 15.64
CA VAL A 544 47.43 0.57 15.00
C VAL A 544 46.50 1.75 14.70
N ASN A 545 46.17 1.97 13.44
CA ASN A 545 45.23 3.00 13.02
C ASN A 545 43.87 2.36 12.75
N PHE A 546 42.81 2.97 13.28
CA PHE A 546 41.44 2.68 12.89
C PHE A 546 40.84 3.88 12.19
N GLU A 547 40.20 3.65 11.06
CA GLU A 547 39.52 4.68 10.26
C GLU A 547 38.02 4.45 10.35
N PHE A 548 37.32 5.49 10.77
CA PHE A 548 35.89 5.48 11.00
C PHE A 548 35.25 6.63 10.21
N ARG A 549 34.11 6.37 9.58
CA ARG A 549 33.33 7.42 8.90
C ARG A 549 31.90 7.46 9.43
N THR A 550 31.30 8.64 9.39
CA THR A 550 29.93 8.84 9.83
C THR A 550 28.96 8.12 8.91
N THR A 551 27.95 7.48 9.49
CA THR A 551 26.88 6.79 8.77
C THR A 551 25.55 7.03 9.48
N ASP A 552 24.47 7.02 8.71
CA ASP A 552 23.08 7.02 9.18
C ASP A 552 22.39 5.67 8.96
N GLU A 553 23.14 4.63 8.56
CA GLU A 553 22.66 3.26 8.35
C GLU A 553 23.61 2.25 9.02
N ILE A 554 23.07 1.08 9.38
CA ILE A 554 23.83 -0.08 9.89
C ILE A 554 23.58 -1.28 8.99
N SER A 555 24.63 -2.02 8.66
CA SER A 555 24.60 -3.29 7.95
C SER A 555 24.91 -4.46 8.90
N SER A 556 24.24 -5.59 8.73
CA SER A 556 24.38 -6.79 9.59
C SER A 556 25.75 -7.46 9.52
N ASP A 557 26.49 -7.24 8.43
CA ASP A 557 27.80 -7.82 8.16
C ASP A 557 28.96 -6.89 8.55
N TRP A 558 28.69 -5.84 9.34
CA TRP A 558 29.67 -4.81 9.62
C TRP A 558 29.76 -4.35 11.08
N MET A 559 30.75 -3.49 11.35
CA MET A 559 31.21 -3.11 12.68
C MET A 559 31.14 -1.60 12.90
N TYR A 560 30.58 -1.20 14.04
CA TYR A 560 30.24 0.19 14.34
C TYR A 560 30.65 0.61 15.75
N ILE A 561 30.86 1.90 15.93
CA ILE A 561 30.87 2.55 17.24
C ILE A 561 29.80 3.64 17.28
N PHE A 562 29.25 3.91 18.45
CA PHE A 562 28.20 4.92 18.62
C PHE A 562 28.31 5.66 19.96
N LYS A 563 27.86 6.91 20.00
CA LYS A 563 27.78 7.73 21.23
C LYS A 563 26.64 8.74 21.15
N TRP A 564 26.31 9.36 22.29
CA TRP A 564 25.42 10.52 22.34
C TRP A 564 26.20 11.74 22.82
N GLU A 565 25.99 12.88 22.16
CA GLU A 565 26.60 14.15 22.57
C GLU A 565 26.01 14.69 23.89
N GLU A 566 24.71 14.50 24.10
CA GLU A 566 24.05 14.85 25.36
C GLU A 566 24.06 13.66 26.32
N GLN A 567 24.64 13.87 27.51
CA GLN A 567 24.62 12.87 28.57
C GLN A 567 23.20 12.64 29.07
N GLY A 568 22.84 11.37 29.28
CA GLY A 568 21.50 10.98 29.71
C GLY A 568 21.51 9.66 30.47
N ASP A 569 20.32 9.15 30.76
CA ASP A 569 20.18 7.83 31.41
C ASP A 569 20.61 6.72 30.45
N ASN A 570 21.44 5.79 30.95
CA ASN A 570 21.86 4.62 30.18
C ASN A 570 20.66 3.78 29.76
N ILE A 571 20.72 3.18 28.58
CA ILE A 571 19.69 2.28 28.09
C ILE A 571 20.07 0.85 28.49
N THR A 572 19.27 0.22 29.34
CA THR A 572 19.44 -1.18 29.76
C THR A 572 18.51 -2.09 28.98
N ASN A 573 19.00 -3.27 28.59
CA ASN A 573 18.28 -4.25 27.76
C ASN A 573 17.73 -3.62 26.47
N PRO A 574 18.59 -3.01 25.62
CA PRO A 574 18.13 -2.36 24.40
C PRO A 574 17.35 -3.35 23.54
N LYS A 575 16.17 -2.92 23.09
CA LYS A 575 15.24 -3.69 22.26
C LYS A 575 15.11 -3.02 20.89
N PHE A 576 15.38 -3.78 19.84
CA PHE A 576 15.13 -3.39 18.46
C PHE A 576 13.85 -4.08 18.01
N GLU A 577 12.92 -3.34 17.42
CA GLU A 577 11.61 -3.86 17.00
C GLU A 577 11.55 -3.96 15.47
N GLU A 578 10.87 -4.99 14.98
CA GLU A 578 10.62 -5.20 13.55
C GLU A 578 11.89 -5.19 12.67
N VAL A 579 12.93 -5.91 13.12
CA VAL A 579 14.19 -6.10 12.38
C VAL A 579 14.25 -7.47 11.73
N VAL A 580 14.81 -7.57 10.53
CA VAL A 580 15.01 -8.85 9.85
C VAL A 580 16.38 -9.41 10.22
N ILE A 581 16.43 -10.62 10.78
CA ILE A 581 17.71 -11.28 11.05
C ILE A 581 18.34 -11.66 9.71
N GLU A 582 19.51 -11.13 9.40
CA GLU A 582 20.17 -11.31 8.11
C GLU A 582 21.30 -12.35 8.19
N THR A 583 21.93 -12.49 9.35
CA THR A 583 23.09 -13.36 9.53
C THR A 583 23.21 -13.88 10.96
N ASP A 584 23.75 -15.07 11.11
CA ASP A 584 24.26 -15.64 12.37
C ASP A 584 25.79 -15.57 12.48
N ASP A 585 26.46 -15.15 11.41
CA ASP A 585 27.90 -15.00 11.32
C ASP A 585 28.34 -13.59 11.73
N ALA A 586 29.12 -13.51 12.81
CA ALA A 586 29.62 -12.23 13.31
C ALA A 586 30.67 -11.63 12.35
N PRO A 587 30.65 -10.29 12.15
CA PRO A 587 31.50 -9.63 11.17
C PRO A 587 32.96 -9.60 11.60
N TRP A 588 33.88 -9.61 10.63
CA TRP A 588 35.31 -9.52 10.90
C TRP A 588 36.09 -8.94 9.72
N ILE A 589 37.16 -8.21 10.03
CA ILE A 589 38.14 -7.73 9.04
C ILE A 589 39.56 -7.99 9.55
N TYR A 590 40.53 -8.06 8.64
CA TYR A 590 41.93 -8.32 8.96
C TYR A 590 42.86 -7.51 8.07
N THR A 591 44.07 -7.26 8.56
CA THR A 591 45.13 -6.66 7.74
C THR A 591 45.70 -7.68 6.76
N ASN A 592 46.17 -7.25 5.59
CA ASN A 592 46.69 -8.15 4.54
C ASN A 592 47.80 -9.11 5.00
N ASP A 593 48.54 -8.74 6.05
CA ASP A 593 49.61 -9.53 6.67
C ASP A 593 49.12 -10.44 7.82
N TYR A 594 47.82 -10.45 8.11
CA TYR A 594 47.16 -11.17 9.21
C TYR A 594 47.75 -10.86 10.60
N SER A 595 48.42 -9.71 10.75
CA SER A 595 48.97 -9.30 12.04
C SER A 595 47.88 -8.79 12.98
N PHE A 596 46.77 -8.28 12.44
CA PHE A 596 45.69 -7.66 13.22
C PHE A 596 44.30 -8.00 12.67
N PHE A 597 43.36 -8.22 13.58
CA PHE A 597 41.96 -8.55 13.30
C PHE A 597 41.03 -7.65 14.10
N CYS A 598 39.99 -7.12 13.45
CA CYS A 598 38.83 -6.52 14.09
C CYS A 598 37.68 -7.52 13.98
N LEU A 599 37.03 -7.82 15.10
CA LEU A 599 36.06 -8.90 15.21
C LEU A 599 34.81 -8.39 15.93
N GLY A 600 33.65 -8.70 15.37
CA GLY A 600 32.37 -8.69 16.05
C GLY A 600 32.15 -9.98 16.83
N ASN A 601 31.16 -10.00 17.72
CA ASN A 601 30.74 -11.21 18.40
C ASN A 601 29.24 -11.24 18.67
N TYR A 602 28.60 -12.39 18.46
CA TYR A 602 27.21 -12.63 18.89
C TYR A 602 27.10 -13.51 20.14
N SER A 603 28.18 -14.22 20.50
CA SER A 603 28.30 -14.95 21.77
C SER A 603 29.41 -14.34 22.63
N THR A 604 29.42 -14.69 23.92
CA THR A 604 30.45 -14.21 24.84
C THR A 604 31.83 -14.67 24.37
N VAL A 605 32.80 -13.75 24.35
CA VAL A 605 34.21 -14.08 24.12
C VAL A 605 34.94 -14.14 25.47
N ILE A 606 35.51 -15.29 25.79
CA ILE A 606 36.40 -15.47 26.94
C ILE A 606 37.83 -15.24 26.45
N ALA A 607 38.34 -14.04 26.70
CA ALA A 607 39.72 -13.68 26.38
C ALA A 607 40.65 -14.11 27.51
N ASP A 608 41.46 -15.13 27.28
CA ASP A 608 42.50 -15.57 28.22
C ASP A 608 43.84 -15.68 27.46
N PRO A 609 44.79 -14.75 27.66
CA PRO A 609 46.06 -14.77 26.94
C PRO A 609 46.92 -16.00 27.28
N GLU A 610 46.75 -16.63 28.45
CA GLU A 610 47.47 -17.86 28.82
C GLU A 610 46.96 -19.08 28.03
N VAL A 611 45.69 -19.07 27.63
CA VAL A 611 45.04 -20.16 26.89
C VAL A 611 45.12 -19.93 25.38
N THR A 612 44.85 -18.71 24.93
CA THR A 612 44.73 -18.35 23.51
C THR A 612 46.09 -18.06 22.85
N GLY A 613 47.09 -17.62 23.63
CA GLY A 613 48.42 -17.28 23.12
C GLY A 613 48.51 -15.90 22.45
N TYR A 614 47.47 -15.07 22.54
CA TYR A 614 47.44 -13.69 22.05
C TYR A 614 46.68 -12.78 23.02
N TYR A 615 46.87 -11.48 22.91
CA TYR A 615 46.10 -10.50 23.68
C TYR A 615 44.86 -10.06 22.92
N THR A 616 43.74 -10.01 23.63
CA THR A 616 42.49 -9.44 23.13
C THR A 616 42.37 -8.01 23.62
N TYR A 617 42.11 -7.10 22.69
CA TYR A 617 41.93 -5.69 22.94
C TYR A 617 40.46 -5.29 22.76
N TYR A 618 39.97 -4.37 23.57
CA TYR A 618 38.58 -3.90 23.53
C TYR A 618 38.49 -2.42 23.91
N LEU A 619 37.47 -1.75 23.38
CA LEU A 619 37.19 -0.37 23.75
C LEU A 619 36.63 -0.32 25.18
N GLY A 620 37.24 0.48 26.04
CA GLY A 620 36.80 0.72 27.40
C GLY A 620 36.77 2.20 27.77
N ALA A 621 36.55 2.47 29.06
CA ALA A 621 36.34 3.81 29.58
C ALA A 621 37.45 4.80 29.19
N GLY A 622 37.06 6.04 28.90
CA GLY A 622 37.90 7.12 28.39
C GLY A 622 38.17 7.04 26.88
N ASN A 623 37.36 6.30 26.11
CA ASN A 623 37.60 5.98 24.70
C ASN A 623 38.97 5.32 24.47
N LYS A 624 39.36 4.43 25.38
CA LYS A 624 40.68 3.80 25.34
C LYS A 624 40.63 2.35 24.96
N LEU A 625 41.60 1.93 24.16
CA LEU A 625 41.84 0.52 23.91
C LEU A 625 42.50 -0.10 25.14
N ARG A 626 41.85 -1.14 25.67
CA ARG A 626 42.29 -1.89 26.86
C ARG A 626 42.57 -3.33 26.49
N TYR A 627 43.45 -3.97 27.23
CA TYR A 627 43.64 -5.41 27.23
C TYR A 627 43.86 -5.91 28.66
N SER A 628 43.66 -7.20 28.89
CA SER A 628 43.98 -7.81 30.18
C SER A 628 45.08 -8.86 30.06
N THR A 629 45.82 -9.01 31.16
CA THR A 629 46.83 -10.07 31.34
C THR A 629 46.26 -11.30 32.06
N ASP A 630 45.01 -11.21 32.52
CA ASP A 630 44.24 -12.31 33.10
C ASP A 630 42.98 -12.53 32.23
N GLN A 631 42.22 -13.58 32.53
CA GLN A 631 40.98 -13.90 31.82
C GLN A 631 39.92 -12.77 31.94
N VAL A 632 39.39 -12.31 30.80
CA VAL A 632 38.30 -11.33 30.70
C VAL A 632 37.14 -11.89 29.89
N LYS A 633 35.93 -11.58 30.36
CA LYS A 633 34.67 -11.89 29.67
C LYS A 633 34.23 -10.67 28.85
N LEU A 634 34.14 -10.82 27.53
CA LEU A 634 33.54 -9.83 26.64
C LEU A 634 32.13 -10.27 26.29
N HIS A 635 31.16 -9.44 26.65
CA HIS A 635 29.75 -9.70 26.37
C HIS A 635 29.45 -9.63 24.86
N PRO A 636 28.38 -10.31 24.40
CA PRO A 636 27.88 -10.25 23.03
C PRO A 636 27.62 -8.84 22.46
N PHE A 637 27.54 -8.79 21.13
CA PHE A 637 27.23 -7.63 20.29
C PHE A 637 28.22 -6.48 20.53
N ARG A 638 29.52 -6.79 20.45
CA ARG A 638 30.62 -5.84 20.63
C ARG A 638 31.64 -6.00 19.51
N LEU A 639 32.51 -5.01 19.42
CA LEU A 639 33.78 -5.15 18.71
C LEU A 639 34.86 -5.50 19.72
N TYR A 640 35.78 -6.34 19.30
CA TYR A 640 37.06 -6.58 19.93
C TYR A 640 38.13 -6.76 18.85
N PHE A 641 39.39 -6.76 19.28
CA PHE A 641 40.51 -6.81 18.37
C PHE A 641 41.53 -7.83 18.84
N ILE A 642 42.17 -8.50 17.89
CA ILE A 642 43.28 -9.41 18.16
C ILE A 642 44.50 -8.89 17.42
N PHE A 643 45.62 -8.82 18.14
CA PHE A 643 46.92 -8.57 17.55
C PHE A 643 47.81 -9.80 17.73
N PHE A 644 48.17 -10.44 16.62
CA PHE A 644 49.05 -11.61 16.59
C PHE A 644 50.52 -11.17 16.60
N ALA A 645 50.90 -10.37 17.60
CA ALA A 645 52.29 -9.99 17.75
C ALA A 645 53.04 -11.05 18.54
N ASN A 646 53.78 -11.88 17.82
CA ASN A 646 54.88 -12.63 18.43
C ASN A 646 56.09 -11.70 18.76
N GLU A 647 56.01 -10.39 18.45
CA GLU A 647 57.18 -9.50 18.38
C GLU A 647 57.02 -8.11 19.05
N VAL A 648 55.85 -7.75 19.61
CA VAL A 648 55.60 -6.45 20.27
C VAL A 648 54.99 -6.66 21.65
N ASP A 649 55.55 -6.01 22.66
CA ASP A 649 54.99 -5.99 24.02
C ASP A 649 53.63 -5.25 23.98
N PRO A 650 52.53 -5.83 24.47
CA PRO A 650 51.22 -5.17 24.47
C PRO A 650 51.21 -3.82 25.23
N GLU A 651 52.15 -3.58 26.16
CA GLU A 651 52.32 -2.28 26.83
C GLU A 651 52.92 -1.20 25.91
N GLU A 652 53.55 -1.59 24.81
CA GLU A 652 54.20 -0.69 23.84
C GLU A 652 53.33 -0.38 22.62
N LEU A 653 52.16 -1.02 22.50
CA LEU A 653 51.20 -0.80 21.43
C LEU A 653 50.60 0.60 21.53
N GLU A 654 50.62 1.32 20.41
CA GLU A 654 50.04 2.65 20.23
C GLU A 654 48.85 2.53 19.27
N TYR A 655 47.84 3.40 19.42
CA TYR A 655 46.69 3.38 18.52
C TYR A 655 46.15 4.78 18.23
N SER A 656 45.49 4.94 17.09
CA SER A 656 44.70 6.12 16.77
C SER A 656 43.31 5.75 16.25
N PHE A 657 42.33 6.56 16.64
CA PHE A 657 40.98 6.56 16.07
C PHE A 657 40.85 7.78 15.17
N ASN A 658 40.83 7.54 13.87
CA ASN A 658 40.74 8.57 12.84
C ASN A 658 39.28 8.65 12.40
N PHE A 659 38.65 9.78 12.65
CA PHE A 659 37.30 10.07 12.18
C PHE A 659 37.37 10.99 10.95
N ASP A 660 36.36 10.93 10.10
CA ASP A 660 36.17 11.82 8.95
C ASP A 660 36.13 13.32 9.31
N ASP A 661 35.86 13.64 10.57
CA ASP A 661 35.75 14.98 11.14
C ASP A 661 36.82 15.32 12.20
N GLU A 662 37.45 14.34 12.84
CA GLU A 662 38.38 14.53 13.98
C GLU A 662 39.45 13.43 14.09
N HIS A 663 40.54 13.69 14.83
CA HIS A 663 41.64 12.73 15.04
C HIS A 663 41.94 12.55 16.53
N PHE A 664 42.00 11.30 17.00
CA PHE A 664 42.29 10.97 18.40
C PHE A 664 43.45 9.96 18.50
N ASP A 665 44.49 10.30 19.27
CA ASP A 665 45.63 9.42 19.55
C ASP A 665 45.60 8.90 21.00
N GLY A 666 46.02 7.65 21.21
CA GLY A 666 46.08 7.02 22.53
C GLY A 666 47.20 5.99 22.69
N ILE A 667 47.54 5.69 23.96
CA ILE A 667 48.40 4.57 24.34
C ILE A 667 47.51 3.51 24.97
N VAL A 668 47.76 2.23 24.66
CA VAL A 668 47.00 1.11 25.23
C VAL A 668 47.12 1.07 26.75
N GLU A 669 45.99 0.87 27.43
CA GLU A 669 45.95 0.77 28.89
C GLU A 669 45.82 -0.69 29.35
N VAL A 670 46.66 -1.10 30.31
CA VAL A 670 46.64 -2.45 30.88
C VAL A 670 45.59 -2.55 32.00
N ASP A 671 44.59 -3.41 31.83
CA ASP A 671 43.65 -3.72 32.90
C ASP A 671 44.27 -4.77 33.84
N GLY A 672 44.99 -4.27 34.86
CA GLY A 672 45.45 -5.08 35.98
C GLY A 672 44.29 -5.43 36.91
N VAL A 673 43.48 -6.44 36.57
CA VAL A 673 42.56 -7.03 37.55
C VAL A 673 43.41 -7.70 38.64
N LEU A 674 43.12 -7.36 39.89
CA LEU A 674 43.86 -7.84 41.06
C LEU A 674 43.82 -9.38 41.10
N LYS A 675 44.95 -10.05 40.81
CA LYS A 675 45.18 -11.43 41.27
C LYS A 675 44.79 -11.51 42.74
N ASN A 676 43.79 -12.33 43.02
CA ASN A 676 43.27 -12.65 44.34
C ASN A 676 44.38 -12.59 45.42
N ASN A 677 44.37 -11.55 46.25
CA ASN A 677 45.15 -11.32 47.49
C ASN A 677 46.35 -12.26 47.78
N GLN A 678 47.36 -12.31 46.93
CA GLN A 678 48.70 -12.78 47.32
C GLN A 678 49.55 -11.55 47.61
N VAL A 679 49.62 -11.14 48.88
CA VAL A 679 50.55 -10.10 49.32
C VAL A 679 51.98 -10.54 48.95
N LYS A 680 52.59 -9.91 47.94
CA LYS A 680 53.97 -10.19 47.54
C LYS A 680 54.91 -9.64 48.60
N GLY A 681 55.19 -10.46 49.62
CA GLY A 681 56.16 -10.20 50.68
C GLY A 681 55.75 -9.06 51.62
N ILE A 682 55.60 -9.38 52.90
CA ILE A 682 55.44 -8.39 53.95
C ILE A 682 56.83 -8.09 54.47
N TYR A 683 57.19 -6.82 54.66
CA TYR A 683 58.49 -6.45 55.22
C TYR A 683 58.29 -5.58 56.46
N ASN A 684 59.10 -5.78 57.49
CA ASN A 684 59.12 -4.85 58.62
C ASN A 684 59.86 -3.55 58.25
N LEU A 685 59.85 -2.54 59.12
CA LEU A 685 60.53 -1.26 58.88
C LEU A 685 62.06 -1.37 58.73
N GLN A 686 62.65 -2.52 59.04
CA GLN A 686 64.06 -2.82 58.81
C GLN A 686 64.32 -3.49 57.44
N GLY A 687 63.29 -3.65 56.61
CA GLY A 687 63.40 -4.23 55.27
C GLY A 687 63.52 -5.75 55.26
N VAL A 688 63.23 -6.43 56.38
CA VAL A 688 63.28 -7.90 56.47
C VAL A 688 61.93 -8.49 56.11
N LYS A 689 61.93 -9.47 55.20
CA LYS A 689 60.73 -10.19 54.78
C LYS A 689 60.19 -11.02 55.94
N VAL A 690 58.91 -10.86 56.26
CA VAL A 690 58.16 -11.59 57.27
C VAL A 690 57.01 -12.34 56.62
N ASN A 691 56.69 -13.52 57.15
CA ASN A 691 55.67 -14.39 56.57
C ASN A 691 54.23 -13.92 56.88
N ASN A 692 54.04 -13.06 57.89
CA ASN A 692 52.77 -12.41 58.23
C ASN A 692 52.99 -11.17 59.12
N ALA A 693 51.97 -10.31 59.24
CA ALA A 693 51.97 -9.12 60.10
C ALA A 693 51.17 -9.37 61.40
N LYS A 694 51.57 -10.37 62.20
CA LYS A 694 50.82 -10.77 63.42
C LYS A 694 51.00 -9.86 64.63
N GLN A 695 52.01 -8.98 64.63
CA GLN A 695 52.30 -8.08 65.74
C GLN A 695 51.98 -6.64 65.36
N LYS A 696 51.45 -5.87 66.32
CA LYS A 696 51.14 -4.45 66.17
C LYS A 696 52.41 -3.69 65.78
N GLY A 697 52.38 -2.98 64.66
CA GLY A 697 53.56 -2.33 64.09
C GLY A 697 53.33 -1.86 62.65
N ILE A 698 54.34 -1.23 62.07
CA ILE A 698 54.28 -0.73 60.68
C ILE A 698 55.02 -1.71 59.77
N TYR A 699 54.37 -2.10 58.68
CA TYR A 699 54.92 -2.99 57.66
C TYR A 699 54.87 -2.33 56.28
N ILE A 700 55.77 -2.74 55.40
CA ILE A 700 55.70 -2.44 53.97
C ILE A 700 55.00 -3.62 53.30
N MET A 701 53.83 -3.39 52.72
CA MET A 701 53.05 -4.39 52.00
C MET A 701 52.67 -3.80 50.63
N ASN A 702 53.02 -4.50 49.55
CA ASN A 702 52.83 -4.02 48.18
C ASN A 702 53.37 -2.59 47.96
N GLY A 703 54.55 -2.29 48.50
CA GLY A 703 55.20 -0.99 48.37
C GLY A 703 54.64 0.15 49.23
N ARG A 704 53.61 -0.10 50.06
CA ARG A 704 52.97 0.92 50.91
C ARG A 704 53.20 0.67 52.40
N LYS A 705 53.39 1.73 53.19
CA LYS A 705 53.46 1.65 54.67
C LYS A 705 52.07 1.43 55.25
N VAL A 706 51.88 0.32 55.94
CA VAL A 706 50.62 -0.07 56.57
C VAL A 706 50.84 -0.26 58.07
N VAL A 707 50.01 0.38 58.89
CA VAL A 707 50.04 0.24 60.35
C VAL A 707 49.07 -0.85 60.78
N VAL A 708 49.59 -1.96 61.29
CA VAL A 708 48.80 -3.01 61.92
C VAL A 708 48.65 -2.65 63.40
N LYS A 709 47.41 -2.43 63.85
CA LYS A 709 47.09 -1.87 65.17
C LYS A 709 46.73 -2.88 66.24
#